data_AF-A0A6J0X0E7-F1
#
_entry.id   AF-A0A6J0X0E7-F1
#
_cell.length_a   1.000
_cell.length_b   1.000
_cell.length_c   1.000
_cell.angle_alpha   90.00
_cell.angle_beta   90.00
_cell.angle_gamma   90.00
#
_symmetry.space_group_name_H-M   'P 1'
#
loop_
_entity.id
_entity.type
_entity.pdbx_description
1 polymer ?
#
loop_
_entity_poly.entity_id
_entity_poly.type
_entity_poly.pdbx_seq_one_letter_code
_entity_poly.pdbx_strand_id
1 'polypeptide(L)'
;MGADICRLWRIHQALYCFDYHLEESREIKDMLLECFINVNYIKKEEGRRFLSSLFNWNINFIKMIHGTIKNQLQGLPKSLMVHIAEIYFRAWKKASGKIMEAIENDCIQDFMYHGVHLPRRSPVHPRVRKVLSYFHHQKEVRQGVEEMLYKLYKPILWRGLKARNSEVRSNAALLFVEAFPIRHPGFNAIEMDSEIQKQFEELYSLLEDPYPMVRSAGILGVCKITSKYWEMMPPTILIDLLKKVTEELAFDLSSADVRCSVFKCLPIILDNKLSHPLLEQLLPALKYCLHDNSEKVRVAFVDMLLKVKAVRAAKFWKICPMEHILARLESDSRPVCRRLVGLIFNSFLPVNQPEAVWCERCVALLQMNHAAARRFYQYAHEHTACTNIAKLIHVIRHCLNACIGRALSACREDAEEPGKENTSALDQTLSVSDAASMAGLLEIVVILWRSIHRSLENNKEARVYTVDKFASVLPQYMRVFTDDRCRTPLCVLASLMPAPAVPVFSCGVISTLRNQEEGTADRTYCILLDCLCSWGHVGHILELVCDWLPEEPPQSKGNLASKRKVRVQDPCPVKPGLALVYVEYLLTHPKNRECLLSAPQKKLNCLLKALEVSKGDLESILQSSDGSPPRLSEGTALRAFSLYCRLSIHLQHKFCSEGKLYLSTLEDTGSWLESKVLSFIHDQDEEYLKLHRVVYQQIIQTYLTVCKDVIMVGLGDCKFQTQLLQWSLGLMQTVKGLFYVSLLLGILKEITGSSLTRKTDSEEEVAVVFDMVQKVFQRMLECMAWSFKKQPEEGLQLLYSVQTPLHEFIGTVQCWHVDTPVHRGVFSTLIAASVVEISHQLRKVSDMEELTPPEGLSALPPFSRCLIGIIIKSPNVVRSFLDELKACVISEDIEGIVCLTAVVHLILVINKGKHKSSKVKDVAATIDRKLKAFMEITLEEDSLERFLYESSSRTLGALLNS
;
A
#
# COMPACT_ATOMS: atom_id res chain seq x y z
N MET A 1 -28.47 -11.45 -40.60
CA MET A 1 -28.84 -10.51 -39.52
C MET A 1 -28.99 -9.05 -39.97
N GLY A 2 -28.04 -8.44 -40.69
CA GLY A 2 -28.16 -7.02 -41.06
C GLY A 2 -29.29 -6.68 -42.03
N ALA A 3 -29.44 -7.50 -43.07
CA ALA A 3 -30.53 -7.38 -44.04
C ALA A 3 -31.90 -7.62 -43.39
N ASP A 4 -31.96 -8.53 -42.41
CA ASP A 4 -33.19 -8.89 -41.69
C ASP A 4 -33.74 -7.73 -40.86
N ILE A 5 -32.87 -7.00 -40.16
CA ILE A 5 -33.27 -5.79 -39.39
C ILE A 5 -33.81 -4.70 -40.33
N CYS A 6 -33.19 -4.53 -41.50
CA CYS A 6 -33.67 -3.57 -42.51
C CYS A 6 -35.04 -3.99 -43.06
N ARG A 7 -35.25 -5.30 -43.29
CA ARG A 7 -36.52 -5.85 -43.76
C ARG A 7 -37.61 -5.69 -42.69
N LEU A 8 -37.29 -5.98 -41.42
CA LEU A 8 -38.20 -5.78 -40.29
C LEU A 8 -38.63 -4.32 -40.16
N TRP A 9 -37.69 -3.38 -40.30
CA TRP A 9 -38.02 -1.95 -40.34
C TRP A 9 -38.96 -1.58 -41.50
N ARG A 10 -38.81 -2.18 -42.69
CA ARG A 10 -39.73 -1.91 -43.81
C ARG A 10 -41.16 -2.37 -43.55
N ILE A 11 -41.34 -3.43 -42.77
CA ILE A 11 -42.66 -4.01 -42.47
C ILE A 11 -43.23 -3.60 -41.11
N HIS A 12 -42.56 -2.72 -40.36
CA HIS A 12 -42.93 -2.38 -38.97
C HIS A 12 -44.38 -1.90 -38.79
N GLN A 13 -44.98 -1.30 -39.83
CA GLN A 13 -46.38 -0.84 -39.80
C GLN A 13 -47.36 -2.01 -39.65
N ALA A 14 -47.03 -3.21 -40.13
CA ALA A 14 -47.86 -4.40 -39.97
C ALA A 14 -48.03 -4.82 -38.50
N LEU A 15 -47.14 -4.37 -37.60
CA LEU A 15 -47.28 -4.62 -36.15
C LEU A 15 -48.54 -3.96 -35.57
N TYR A 16 -49.01 -2.84 -36.14
CA TYR A 16 -50.22 -2.17 -35.70
C TYR A 16 -51.51 -2.93 -36.08
N CYS A 17 -51.42 -3.97 -36.91
CA CYS A 17 -52.55 -4.85 -37.22
C CYS A 17 -52.82 -5.88 -36.12
N PHE A 18 -51.89 -6.08 -35.17
CA PHE A 18 -52.06 -6.98 -34.04
C PHE A 18 -52.72 -6.26 -32.87
N ASP A 19 -53.82 -6.82 -32.36
CA ASP A 19 -54.45 -6.34 -31.13
C ASP A 19 -53.58 -6.69 -29.92
N TYR A 20 -53.21 -5.66 -29.16
CA TYR A 20 -52.42 -5.81 -27.94
C TYR A 20 -53.14 -6.64 -26.87
N HIS A 21 -54.46 -6.66 -26.81
CA HIS A 21 -55.19 -7.30 -25.71
C HIS A 21 -55.43 -8.80 -25.89
N LEU A 22 -55.21 -9.35 -27.08
CA LEU A 22 -55.36 -10.78 -27.36
C LEU A 22 -54.22 -11.61 -26.73
N GLU A 23 -54.54 -12.82 -26.26
CA GLU A 23 -53.55 -13.77 -25.72
C GLU A 23 -52.59 -14.27 -26.80
N GLU A 24 -53.07 -14.43 -28.03
CA GLU A 24 -52.29 -14.86 -29.20
C GLU A 24 -51.13 -13.88 -29.50
N SER A 25 -51.28 -12.61 -29.11
CA SER A 25 -50.23 -11.59 -29.24
C SER A 25 -49.13 -11.71 -28.18
N ARG A 26 -49.19 -12.66 -27.23
CA ARG A 26 -48.18 -12.82 -26.16
C ARG A 26 -46.81 -13.20 -26.73
N GLU A 27 -46.75 -14.18 -27.63
CA GLU A 27 -45.48 -14.60 -28.27
C GLU A 27 -44.81 -13.45 -29.02
N ILE A 28 -45.60 -12.63 -29.71
CA ILE A 28 -45.09 -11.46 -30.45
C ILE A 28 -44.52 -10.42 -29.47
N LYS A 29 -45.19 -10.17 -28.34
CA LYS A 29 -44.67 -9.24 -27.32
C LYS A 29 -43.31 -9.71 -26.80
N ASP A 30 -43.17 -11.00 -26.49
CA ASP A 30 -41.92 -11.55 -25.96
C ASP A 30 -40.78 -11.43 -26.98
N MET A 31 -41.02 -11.80 -28.25
CA MET A 31 -40.04 -11.61 -29.34
C MET A 31 -39.64 -10.14 -29.55
N LEU A 32 -40.59 -9.21 -29.42
CA LEU A 32 -40.31 -7.78 -29.54
C LEU A 32 -39.48 -7.26 -28.36
N LEU A 33 -39.72 -7.75 -27.14
CA LEU A 33 -38.92 -7.41 -25.96
C LEU A 33 -37.48 -7.94 -26.08
N GLU A 34 -37.29 -9.14 -26.64
CA GLU A 34 -35.94 -9.67 -26.91
C GLU A 34 -35.13 -8.79 -27.87
N CYS A 35 -35.78 -8.03 -28.75
CA CYS A 35 -35.09 -7.10 -29.63
C CYS A 35 -34.40 -5.96 -28.86
N PHE A 36 -34.91 -5.57 -27.69
CA PHE A 36 -34.33 -4.52 -26.84
C PHE A 36 -33.08 -4.96 -26.07
N ILE A 37 -32.79 -6.25 -26.04
CA ILE A 37 -31.60 -6.82 -25.38
C ILE A 37 -30.55 -7.27 -26.39
N ASN A 38 -30.92 -7.32 -27.67
CA ASN A 38 -30.05 -7.74 -28.75
C ASN A 38 -29.15 -6.60 -29.24
N VAL A 39 -27.84 -6.77 -29.07
CA VAL A 39 -26.81 -5.76 -29.43
C VAL A 39 -26.87 -5.35 -30.90
N ASN A 40 -27.27 -6.23 -31.82
CA ASN A 40 -27.34 -5.91 -33.25
C ASN A 40 -28.45 -4.91 -33.57
N TYR A 41 -29.58 -5.00 -32.88
CA TYR A 41 -30.68 -4.04 -33.01
C TYR A 41 -30.32 -2.69 -32.40
N ILE A 42 -29.66 -2.67 -31.23
CA ILE A 42 -29.27 -1.43 -30.55
C ILE A 42 -28.18 -0.67 -31.33
N LYS A 43 -27.18 -1.37 -31.88
CA LYS A 43 -26.06 -0.74 -32.60
C LYS A 43 -26.42 -0.23 -33.99
N LYS A 44 -27.38 -0.86 -34.68
CA LYS A 44 -27.75 -0.45 -36.05
C LYS A 44 -28.78 0.68 -36.06
N GLU A 45 -28.66 1.56 -37.04
CA GLU A 45 -29.54 2.72 -37.19
C GLU A 45 -30.99 2.29 -37.47
N GLU A 46 -31.20 1.35 -38.38
CA GLU A 46 -32.51 0.79 -38.70
C GLU A 46 -33.13 0.08 -37.50
N GLY A 47 -32.30 -0.61 -36.71
CA GLY A 47 -32.72 -1.26 -35.47
C GLY A 47 -33.18 -0.24 -34.42
N ARG A 48 -32.44 0.85 -34.20
CA ARG A 48 -32.89 1.92 -33.29
C ARG A 48 -34.18 2.58 -33.74
N ARG A 49 -34.36 2.80 -35.05
CA ARG A 49 -35.62 3.33 -35.62
C ARG A 49 -36.78 2.39 -35.33
N PHE A 50 -36.59 1.09 -35.56
CA PHE A 50 -37.56 0.07 -35.25
C PHE A 50 -37.93 0.04 -33.76
N LEU A 51 -36.94 -0.11 -32.89
CA LEU A 51 -37.14 -0.13 -31.43
C LEU A 51 -37.84 1.12 -30.92
N SER A 52 -37.51 2.31 -31.44
CA SER A 52 -38.17 3.56 -31.04
C SER A 52 -39.65 3.62 -31.45
N SER A 53 -40.03 2.95 -32.56
CA SER A 53 -41.41 2.93 -33.04
C SER A 53 -42.34 2.08 -32.17
N LEU A 54 -41.80 1.06 -31.49
CA LEU A 54 -42.56 0.15 -30.64
C LEU A 54 -43.16 0.83 -29.40
N PHE A 55 -42.60 1.96 -28.97
CA PHE A 55 -43.16 2.77 -27.88
C PHE A 55 -44.55 3.34 -28.20
N ASN A 56 -44.90 3.45 -29.49
CA ASN A 56 -46.20 3.95 -29.92
C ASN A 56 -47.27 2.86 -30.06
N TRP A 57 -46.94 1.59 -29.79
CA TRP A 57 -47.89 0.49 -29.99
C TRP A 57 -48.96 0.42 -28.89
N ASN A 58 -48.57 0.46 -27.62
CA ASN A 58 -49.49 0.45 -26.48
C ASN A 58 -48.82 1.02 -25.22
N ILE A 59 -49.59 1.76 -24.39
CA ILE A 59 -49.08 2.38 -23.14
C ILE A 59 -48.55 1.32 -22.16
N ASN A 60 -49.22 0.18 -22.03
CA ASN A 60 -48.76 -0.90 -21.14
C ASN A 60 -47.47 -1.55 -21.66
N PHE A 61 -47.28 -1.57 -22.98
CA PHE A 61 -46.07 -2.11 -23.58
C PHE A 61 -44.83 -1.25 -23.29
N ILE A 62 -44.99 0.07 -23.16
CA ILE A 62 -43.91 1.00 -22.78
C ILE A 62 -43.29 0.58 -21.43
N LYS A 63 -44.13 0.22 -20.45
CA LYS A 63 -43.68 -0.27 -19.14
C LYS A 63 -42.92 -1.58 -19.25
N MET A 64 -43.39 -2.50 -20.11
CA MET A 64 -42.70 -3.77 -20.36
C MET A 64 -41.34 -3.57 -21.05
N ILE A 65 -41.26 -2.67 -22.04
CA ILE A 65 -40.00 -2.28 -22.70
C ILE A 65 -39.02 -1.72 -21.67
N HIS A 66 -39.49 -0.78 -20.85
CA HIS A 66 -38.64 -0.14 -19.85
C HIS A 66 -38.14 -1.12 -18.79
N GLY A 67 -39.01 -1.99 -18.26
CA GLY A 67 -38.65 -3.05 -17.34
C GLY A 67 -37.62 -4.02 -17.94
N THR A 68 -37.80 -4.41 -19.20
CA THR A 68 -36.86 -5.28 -19.93
C THR A 68 -35.48 -4.64 -20.04
N ILE A 69 -35.40 -3.37 -20.45
CA ILE A 69 -34.13 -2.65 -20.56
C ILE A 69 -33.47 -2.52 -19.18
N LYS A 70 -34.23 -2.14 -18.14
CA LYS A 70 -33.72 -1.98 -16.77
C LYS A 70 -33.07 -3.26 -16.23
N ASN A 71 -33.77 -4.39 -16.38
CA ASN A 71 -33.29 -5.69 -15.90
C ASN A 71 -31.99 -6.13 -16.58
N GLN A 72 -31.72 -5.64 -17.80
CA GLN A 72 -30.55 -6.01 -18.59
C GLN A 72 -29.44 -4.96 -18.57
N LEU A 73 -29.62 -3.81 -17.91
CA LEU A 73 -28.61 -2.76 -17.87
C LEU A 73 -27.25 -3.25 -17.37
N GLN A 74 -27.22 -4.13 -16.36
CA GLN A 74 -25.97 -4.68 -15.84
C GLN A 74 -25.21 -5.49 -16.90
N GLY A 75 -25.92 -6.30 -17.69
CA GLY A 75 -25.34 -7.15 -18.74
C GLY A 75 -24.87 -6.39 -19.98
N LEU A 76 -25.46 -5.23 -20.27
CA LEU A 76 -25.11 -4.45 -21.45
C LEU A 76 -23.83 -3.62 -21.27
N PRO A 77 -22.94 -3.53 -22.28
CA PRO A 77 -21.77 -2.63 -22.24
C PRO A 77 -22.14 -1.15 -22.10
N LYS A 78 -21.36 -0.39 -21.31
CA LYS A 78 -21.58 1.05 -21.08
C LYS A 78 -21.58 1.87 -22.38
N SER A 79 -20.83 1.45 -23.41
CA SER A 79 -20.80 2.10 -24.72
C SER A 79 -22.15 2.11 -25.43
N LEU A 80 -23.00 1.09 -25.19
CA LEU A 80 -24.33 1.01 -25.81
C LEU A 80 -25.35 1.98 -25.19
N MET A 81 -25.09 2.54 -24.01
CA MET A 81 -26.04 3.41 -23.31
C MET A 81 -26.40 4.65 -24.10
N VAL A 82 -25.48 5.14 -24.95
CA VAL A 82 -25.76 6.26 -25.86
C VAL A 82 -26.86 5.88 -26.86
N HIS A 83 -26.79 4.67 -27.42
CA HIS A 83 -27.78 4.16 -28.37
C HIS A 83 -29.13 3.85 -27.69
N ILE A 84 -29.10 3.33 -26.46
CA ILE A 84 -30.33 3.13 -25.67
C ILE A 84 -31.00 4.47 -25.39
N ALA A 85 -30.24 5.47 -24.96
CA ALA A 85 -30.76 6.82 -24.72
C ALA A 85 -31.34 7.44 -25.99
N GLU A 86 -30.69 7.22 -27.14
CA GLU A 86 -31.19 7.66 -28.44
C GLU A 86 -32.53 7.00 -28.81
N ILE A 87 -32.74 5.72 -28.49
CA ILE A 87 -34.04 5.03 -28.70
C ILE A 87 -35.15 5.73 -27.90
N TYR A 88 -34.93 5.95 -26.59
CA TYR A 88 -35.89 6.66 -25.74
C TYR A 88 -36.14 8.09 -26.23
N PHE A 89 -35.09 8.81 -26.61
CA PHE A 89 -35.20 10.18 -27.09
C PHE A 89 -35.99 10.27 -28.40
N ARG A 90 -35.76 9.34 -29.34
CA ARG A 90 -36.50 9.26 -30.60
C ARG A 90 -37.97 8.91 -30.38
N ALA A 91 -38.25 8.01 -29.44
CA ALA A 91 -39.61 7.65 -29.05
C ALA A 91 -40.34 8.85 -28.44
N TRP A 92 -39.74 9.49 -27.43
CA TRP A 92 -40.27 10.69 -26.79
C TRP A 92 -40.57 11.82 -27.79
N LYS A 93 -39.61 12.12 -28.69
CA LYS A 93 -39.77 13.19 -29.68
C LYS A 93 -40.95 12.99 -30.64
N LYS A 94 -41.35 11.73 -30.89
CA LYS A 94 -42.48 11.39 -31.78
C LYS A 94 -43.80 11.17 -31.04
N ALA A 95 -43.77 11.12 -29.71
CA ALA A 95 -44.94 10.83 -28.90
C ALA A 95 -45.77 12.10 -28.65
N SER A 96 -47.06 11.91 -28.39
CA SER A 96 -47.99 12.96 -28.00
C SER A 96 -49.05 12.42 -27.03
N GLY A 97 -49.67 13.31 -26.24
CA GLY A 97 -50.70 12.94 -25.28
C GLY A 97 -50.23 11.89 -24.26
N LYS A 98 -51.08 10.89 -23.97
CA LYS A 98 -50.84 9.87 -22.95
C LYS A 98 -49.56 9.03 -23.18
N ILE A 99 -49.14 8.83 -24.42
CA ILE A 99 -47.92 8.08 -24.74
C ILE A 99 -46.68 8.89 -24.32
N MET A 100 -46.68 10.20 -24.57
CA MET A 100 -45.60 11.08 -24.15
C MET A 100 -45.49 11.12 -22.62
N GLU A 101 -46.62 11.26 -21.93
CA GLU A 101 -46.68 11.22 -20.46
C GLU A 101 -46.15 9.89 -19.90
N ALA A 102 -46.47 8.75 -20.52
CA ALA A 102 -45.95 7.46 -20.11
C ALA A 102 -44.43 7.36 -20.30
N ILE A 103 -43.88 7.80 -21.44
CA ILE A 103 -42.42 7.79 -21.66
C ILE A 103 -41.71 8.71 -20.66
N GLU A 104 -42.28 9.88 -20.37
CA GLU A 104 -41.70 10.84 -19.46
C GLU A 104 -41.72 10.34 -18.01
N ASN A 105 -42.89 9.94 -17.50
CA ASN A 105 -43.09 9.59 -16.10
C ASN A 105 -42.65 8.16 -15.77
N ASP A 106 -42.97 7.19 -16.62
CA ASP A 106 -42.68 5.77 -16.33
C ASP A 106 -41.26 5.35 -16.75
N CYS A 107 -40.58 6.12 -17.61
CA CYS A 107 -39.24 5.74 -18.12
C CYS A 107 -38.14 6.76 -17.82
N ILE A 108 -38.25 7.99 -18.34
CA ILE A 108 -37.18 8.98 -18.22
C ILE A 108 -37.02 9.42 -16.76
N GLN A 109 -38.13 9.74 -16.10
CA GLN A 109 -38.14 10.13 -14.70
C GLN A 109 -37.69 8.99 -13.76
N ASP A 110 -37.98 7.74 -14.10
CA ASP A 110 -37.45 6.57 -13.39
C ASP A 110 -35.92 6.49 -13.48
N PHE A 111 -35.33 6.70 -14.67
CA PHE A 111 -33.88 6.83 -14.78
C PHE A 111 -33.32 8.01 -13.99
N MET A 112 -34.00 9.15 -13.96
CA MET A 112 -33.59 10.31 -13.13
C MET A 112 -33.62 9.96 -11.64
N TYR A 113 -34.67 9.26 -11.18
CA TYR A 113 -34.80 8.81 -9.80
C TYR A 113 -33.65 7.88 -9.42
N HIS A 114 -33.38 6.85 -10.23
CA HIS A 114 -32.26 5.92 -10.00
C HIS A 114 -30.89 6.58 -10.16
N GLY A 115 -30.76 7.59 -11.03
CA GLY A 115 -29.55 8.39 -11.15
C GLY A 115 -29.18 9.12 -9.86
N VAL A 116 -30.17 9.49 -9.05
CA VAL A 116 -29.98 10.12 -7.74
C VAL A 116 -29.79 9.08 -6.63
N HIS A 117 -30.60 8.02 -6.60
CA HIS A 117 -30.71 7.12 -5.45
C HIS A 117 -29.85 5.85 -5.51
N LEU A 118 -29.34 5.45 -6.69
CA LEU A 118 -28.50 4.27 -6.77
C LEU A 118 -27.16 4.47 -6.06
N PRO A 119 -26.69 3.47 -5.27
CA PRO A 119 -25.34 3.51 -4.71
C PRO A 119 -24.28 3.58 -5.83
N ARG A 120 -23.21 4.35 -5.64
CA ARG A 120 -22.13 4.52 -6.63
C ARG A 120 -21.40 3.22 -6.95
N ARG A 121 -21.39 2.29 -6.00
CA ARG A 121 -20.82 0.94 -6.17
C ARG A 121 -21.66 0.05 -7.09
N SER A 122 -22.92 0.43 -7.37
CA SER A 122 -23.77 -0.32 -8.29
C SER A 122 -23.17 -0.30 -9.70
N PRO A 123 -23.06 -1.47 -10.37
CA PRO A 123 -22.60 -1.53 -11.76
C PRO A 123 -23.57 -0.82 -12.73
N VAL A 124 -24.82 -0.60 -12.31
CA VAL A 124 -25.88 0.03 -13.12
C VAL A 124 -25.82 1.56 -13.04
N HIS A 125 -25.41 2.13 -11.91
CA HIS A 125 -25.34 3.59 -11.72
C HIS A 125 -24.59 4.35 -12.85
N PRO A 126 -23.35 3.99 -13.26
CA PRO A 126 -22.64 4.69 -14.33
C PRO A 126 -23.30 4.55 -15.71
N ARG A 127 -24.18 3.56 -15.90
CA ARG A 127 -24.93 3.34 -17.15
C ARG A 127 -26.16 4.24 -17.20
N VAL A 128 -26.93 4.29 -16.11
CA VAL A 128 -28.06 5.22 -15.95
C VAL A 128 -27.61 6.66 -16.17
N ARG A 129 -26.49 7.06 -15.53
CA ARG A 129 -25.90 8.39 -15.77
C ARG A 129 -25.51 8.64 -17.22
N LYS A 130 -25.01 7.62 -17.92
CA LYS A 130 -24.67 7.76 -19.34
C LYS A 130 -25.93 7.95 -20.20
N VAL A 131 -27.03 7.27 -19.87
CA VAL A 131 -28.33 7.48 -20.52
C VAL A 131 -28.81 8.91 -20.32
N LEU A 132 -28.85 9.39 -19.07
CA LEU A 132 -29.29 10.75 -18.74
C LEU A 132 -28.42 11.83 -19.40
N SER A 133 -27.11 11.61 -19.45
CA SER A 133 -26.19 12.56 -20.08
C SER A 133 -26.59 12.85 -21.53
N TYR A 134 -27.15 11.89 -22.27
CA TYR A 134 -27.61 12.12 -23.64
C TYR A 134 -28.69 13.21 -23.69
N PHE A 135 -29.70 13.14 -22.83
CA PHE A 135 -30.79 14.13 -22.76
C PHE A 135 -30.26 15.53 -22.41
N HIS A 136 -29.31 15.62 -21.46
CA HIS A 136 -28.68 16.89 -21.09
C HIS A 136 -27.95 17.56 -22.27
N HIS A 137 -27.27 16.79 -23.13
CA HIS A 137 -26.60 17.34 -24.31
C HIS A 137 -27.57 17.76 -25.42
N GLN A 138 -28.79 17.19 -25.48
CA GLN A 138 -29.79 17.58 -26.49
C GLN A 138 -30.50 18.91 -26.15
N LYS A 139 -30.37 19.37 -24.92
CA LYS A 139 -31.01 20.58 -24.38
C LYS A 139 -30.78 21.83 -25.24
N GLU A 140 -29.55 22.06 -25.70
CA GLU A 140 -29.19 23.25 -26.49
C GLU A 140 -29.58 23.14 -27.97
N VAL A 141 -29.89 21.93 -28.46
CA VAL A 141 -30.04 21.63 -29.89
C VAL A 141 -31.49 21.41 -30.29
N ARG A 142 -32.35 20.99 -29.35
CA ARG A 142 -33.71 20.50 -29.64
C ARG A 142 -34.75 21.20 -28.78
N GLN A 143 -35.77 21.77 -29.43
CA GLN A 143 -36.93 22.39 -28.77
C GLN A 143 -37.69 21.38 -27.89
N GLY A 144 -38.27 21.87 -26.79
CA GLY A 144 -39.07 21.09 -25.83
C GLY A 144 -38.25 20.29 -24.79
N VAL A 145 -36.94 20.09 -24.99
CA VAL A 145 -36.11 19.32 -24.05
C VAL A 145 -35.94 20.06 -22.71
N GLU A 146 -35.75 21.39 -22.73
CA GLU A 146 -35.64 22.19 -21.51
C GLU A 146 -36.88 22.09 -20.62
N GLU A 147 -38.06 22.22 -21.21
CA GLU A 147 -39.34 22.11 -20.50
C GLU A 147 -39.52 20.71 -19.89
N MET A 148 -39.22 19.66 -20.65
CA MET A 148 -39.28 18.27 -20.15
C MET A 148 -38.30 18.06 -18.99
N LEU A 149 -37.04 18.49 -19.12
CA LEU A 149 -36.04 18.38 -18.05
C LEU A 149 -36.48 19.15 -16.79
N TYR A 150 -37.00 20.37 -16.94
CA TYR A 150 -37.53 21.16 -15.83
C TYR A 150 -38.65 20.42 -15.10
N LYS A 151 -39.66 19.93 -15.84
CA LYS A 151 -40.81 19.21 -15.28
C LYS A 151 -40.40 17.93 -14.56
N LEU A 152 -39.57 17.09 -15.18
CA LEU A 152 -39.23 15.78 -14.65
C LEU A 152 -38.23 15.82 -13.50
N TYR A 153 -37.32 16.80 -13.47
CA TYR A 153 -36.41 16.96 -12.33
C TYR A 153 -37.04 17.62 -11.11
N LYS A 154 -38.07 18.45 -11.28
CA LYS A 154 -38.73 19.20 -10.19
C LYS A 154 -39.03 18.35 -8.92
N PRO A 155 -39.61 17.13 -9.00
CA PRO A 155 -39.88 16.33 -7.81
C PRO A 155 -38.68 15.55 -7.25
N ILE A 156 -37.58 15.42 -8.00
CA ILE A 156 -36.47 14.51 -7.68
C ILE A 156 -35.22 15.27 -7.27
N LEU A 157 -34.76 16.21 -8.11
CA LEU A 157 -33.42 16.77 -8.00
C LEU A 157 -33.25 17.61 -6.73
N TRP A 158 -34.17 18.54 -6.50
CA TRP A 158 -34.14 19.46 -5.36
C TRP A 158 -34.29 18.72 -4.01
N ARG A 159 -35.09 17.64 -3.99
CA ARG A 159 -35.18 16.74 -2.83
C ARG A 159 -33.91 15.94 -2.63
N GLY A 160 -33.31 15.47 -3.72
CA GLY A 160 -32.04 14.75 -3.72
C GLY A 160 -30.88 15.60 -3.18
N LEU A 161 -30.80 16.88 -3.58
CA LEU A 161 -29.82 17.84 -3.07
C LEU A 161 -29.96 18.10 -1.56
N LYS A 162 -31.17 17.92 -1.01
CA LYS A 162 -31.49 18.13 0.42
C LYS A 162 -31.68 16.83 1.20
N ALA A 163 -31.31 15.69 0.62
CA ALA A 163 -31.49 14.37 1.22
C ALA A 163 -30.62 14.19 2.47
N ARG A 164 -31.05 13.37 3.44
CA ARG A 164 -30.23 13.05 4.63
C ARG A 164 -28.95 12.27 4.27
N ASN A 165 -29.02 11.42 3.25
CA ASN A 165 -27.91 10.61 2.78
C ASN A 165 -26.96 11.44 1.89
N SER A 166 -25.68 11.50 2.25
CA SER A 166 -24.66 12.29 1.54
C SER A 166 -24.31 11.75 0.15
N GLU A 167 -24.42 10.44 -0.08
CA GLU A 167 -24.20 9.86 -1.42
C GLU A 167 -25.32 10.27 -2.38
N VAL A 168 -26.56 10.29 -1.89
CA VAL A 168 -27.73 10.77 -2.64
C VAL A 168 -27.55 12.25 -3.01
N ARG A 169 -27.16 13.10 -2.04
CA ARG A 169 -26.85 14.52 -2.31
C ARG A 169 -25.75 14.68 -3.34
N SER A 170 -24.67 13.91 -3.22
CA SER A 170 -23.53 13.97 -4.15
C SER A 170 -23.89 13.48 -5.55
N ASN A 171 -24.79 12.48 -5.69
CA ASN A 171 -25.30 12.04 -7.00
C ASN A 171 -26.23 13.09 -7.62
N ALA A 172 -27.14 13.66 -6.82
CA ALA A 172 -28.00 14.76 -7.24
C ALA A 172 -27.18 15.98 -7.70
N ALA A 173 -26.13 16.35 -6.97
CA ALA A 173 -25.20 17.41 -7.35
C ALA A 173 -24.60 17.20 -8.74
N LEU A 174 -24.18 15.98 -9.05
CA LEU A 174 -23.57 15.68 -10.34
C LEU A 174 -24.58 15.73 -11.50
N LEU A 175 -25.83 15.31 -11.28
CA LEU A 175 -26.90 15.45 -12.29
C LEU A 175 -27.35 16.90 -12.45
N PHE A 176 -27.45 17.64 -11.35
CA PHE A 176 -27.76 19.07 -11.35
C PHE A 176 -26.76 19.84 -12.21
N VAL A 177 -25.46 19.61 -12.02
CA VAL A 177 -24.39 20.23 -12.80
C VAL A 177 -24.48 19.90 -14.29
N GLU A 178 -24.81 18.66 -14.64
CA GLU A 178 -24.96 18.27 -16.04
C GLU A 178 -26.20 18.88 -16.71
N ALA A 179 -27.28 19.08 -15.96
CA ALA A 179 -28.52 19.70 -16.44
C ALA A 179 -28.47 21.24 -16.43
N PHE A 180 -27.53 21.83 -15.69
CA PHE A 180 -27.44 23.28 -15.46
C PHE A 180 -27.27 24.09 -16.77
N PRO A 181 -27.97 25.23 -16.93
CA PRO A 181 -29.02 25.74 -16.03
C PRO A 181 -30.39 25.10 -16.32
N ILE A 182 -31.11 24.61 -15.32
CA ILE A 182 -32.46 24.07 -15.57
C ILE A 182 -33.43 25.24 -15.79
N ARG A 183 -34.06 25.32 -16.97
CA ARG A 183 -34.87 26.46 -17.43
C ARG A 183 -36.27 26.01 -17.83
N HIS A 184 -37.26 26.87 -17.61
CA HIS A 184 -38.61 26.70 -18.14
C HIS A 184 -38.87 27.74 -19.25
N PRO A 185 -39.04 27.34 -20.52
CA PRO A 185 -39.20 28.28 -21.64
C PRO A 185 -40.40 29.24 -21.53
N GLY A 186 -41.42 28.88 -20.74
CA GLY A 186 -42.61 29.71 -20.53
C GLY A 186 -42.47 30.82 -19.47
N PHE A 187 -41.32 30.95 -18.79
CA PHE A 187 -41.11 32.01 -17.79
C PHE A 187 -40.68 33.32 -18.44
N ASN A 188 -41.09 34.44 -17.82
CA ASN A 188 -40.58 35.75 -18.19
C ASN A 188 -39.14 35.96 -17.66
N ALA A 189 -38.48 37.05 -18.08
CA ALA A 189 -37.08 37.30 -17.71
C ALA A 189 -36.84 37.36 -16.19
N ILE A 190 -37.75 37.99 -15.45
CA ILE A 190 -37.63 38.16 -13.99
C ILE A 190 -37.78 36.81 -13.27
N GLU A 191 -38.75 36.00 -13.68
CA GLU A 191 -38.96 34.65 -13.16
C GLU A 191 -37.76 33.75 -13.46
N MET A 192 -37.23 33.84 -14.69
CA MET A 192 -36.04 33.09 -15.08
C MET A 192 -34.83 33.47 -14.24
N ASP A 193 -34.58 34.77 -14.03
CA ASP A 193 -33.48 35.25 -13.21
C ASP A 193 -33.62 34.77 -11.75
N SER A 194 -34.84 34.78 -11.20
CA SER A 194 -35.10 34.23 -9.86
C SER A 194 -34.77 32.73 -9.77
N GLU A 195 -35.12 31.94 -10.79
CA GLU A 195 -34.82 30.50 -10.81
C GLU A 195 -33.33 30.20 -11.01
N ILE A 196 -32.63 31.02 -11.78
CA ILE A 196 -31.17 30.91 -11.92
C ILE A 196 -30.48 31.29 -10.61
N GLN A 197 -30.95 32.32 -9.91
CA GLN A 197 -30.42 32.72 -8.61
C GLN A 197 -30.52 31.59 -7.58
N LYS A 198 -31.68 30.92 -7.49
CA LYS A 198 -31.84 29.73 -6.62
C LYS A 198 -30.86 28.62 -6.97
N GLN A 199 -30.56 28.43 -8.25
CA GLN A 199 -29.58 27.42 -8.68
C GLN A 199 -28.15 27.79 -8.27
N PHE A 200 -27.80 29.09 -8.24
CA PHE A 200 -26.53 29.52 -7.66
C PHE A 200 -26.47 29.27 -6.15
N GLU A 201 -27.55 29.53 -5.40
CA GLU A 201 -27.63 29.23 -3.96
C GLU A 201 -27.44 27.73 -3.66
N GLU A 202 -27.97 26.84 -4.51
CA GLU A 202 -27.73 25.41 -4.39
C GLU A 202 -26.26 25.04 -4.67
N LEU A 203 -25.55 25.75 -5.56
CA LEU A 203 -24.09 25.55 -5.73
C LEU A 203 -23.32 25.93 -4.47
N TYR A 204 -23.64 27.04 -3.82
CA TYR A 204 -23.03 27.41 -2.53
C TYR A 204 -23.32 26.35 -1.46
N SER A 205 -24.57 25.90 -1.37
CA SER A 205 -24.98 24.85 -0.43
C SER A 205 -24.17 23.55 -0.62
N LEU A 206 -23.84 23.21 -1.88
CA LEU A 206 -22.98 22.05 -2.18
C LEU A 206 -21.53 22.26 -1.74
N LEU A 207 -20.98 23.47 -1.87
CA LEU A 207 -19.63 23.81 -1.41
C LEU A 207 -19.51 23.82 0.13
N GLU A 208 -20.62 24.06 0.84
CA GLU A 208 -20.69 24.15 2.29
C GLU A 208 -21.21 22.88 2.98
N ASP A 209 -21.48 21.81 2.21
CA ASP A 209 -22.03 20.57 2.75
C ASP A 209 -21.12 19.94 3.82
N PRO A 210 -21.68 19.43 4.94
CA PRO A 210 -20.87 18.84 6.01
C PRO A 210 -20.08 17.60 5.58
N TYR A 211 -20.43 16.95 4.46
CA TYR A 211 -19.75 15.76 3.96
C TYR A 211 -18.76 16.08 2.83
N PRO A 212 -17.48 15.70 2.97
CA PRO A 212 -16.43 15.91 1.96
C PRO A 212 -16.77 15.46 0.54
N MET A 213 -17.51 14.35 0.40
CA MET A 213 -17.90 13.81 -0.91
C MET A 213 -18.84 14.75 -1.68
N VAL A 214 -19.74 15.44 -0.98
CA VAL A 214 -20.68 16.38 -1.60
C VAL A 214 -19.93 17.64 -2.01
N ARG A 215 -19.08 18.19 -1.14
CA ARG A 215 -18.22 19.34 -1.47
C ARG A 215 -17.29 19.09 -2.65
N SER A 216 -16.72 17.89 -2.74
CA SER A 216 -15.92 17.48 -3.92
C SER A 216 -16.74 17.50 -5.22
N ALA A 217 -18.01 17.07 -5.16
CA ALA A 217 -18.92 17.17 -6.32
C ALA A 217 -19.34 18.63 -6.61
N GLY A 218 -19.52 19.44 -5.56
CA GLY A 218 -19.78 20.88 -5.67
C GLY A 218 -18.63 21.62 -6.36
N ILE A 219 -17.38 21.38 -5.96
CA ILE A 219 -16.17 21.94 -6.61
C ILE A 219 -16.15 21.61 -8.09
N LEU A 220 -16.33 20.33 -8.45
CA LEU A 220 -16.40 19.90 -9.84
C LEU A 220 -17.52 20.62 -10.60
N GLY A 221 -18.67 20.79 -9.93
CA GLY A 221 -19.82 21.50 -10.45
C GLY A 221 -19.53 22.95 -10.79
N VAL A 222 -19.04 23.69 -9.80
CA VAL A 222 -18.66 25.09 -9.93
C VAL A 222 -17.61 25.27 -11.02
N CYS A 223 -16.54 24.46 -11.04
CA CYS A 223 -15.50 24.56 -12.07
C CYS A 223 -16.04 24.29 -13.49
N LYS A 224 -16.98 23.36 -13.66
CA LYS A 224 -17.60 23.09 -14.98
C LYS A 224 -18.53 24.21 -15.41
N ILE A 225 -19.39 24.69 -14.51
CA ILE A 225 -20.38 25.72 -14.78
C ILE A 225 -19.69 27.04 -15.10
N THR A 226 -18.74 27.47 -14.26
CA THR A 226 -17.96 28.70 -14.48
C THR A 226 -17.15 28.64 -15.78
N SER A 227 -16.52 27.50 -16.08
CA SER A 227 -15.78 27.33 -17.35
C SER A 227 -16.70 27.46 -18.57
N LYS A 228 -17.87 26.80 -18.55
CA LYS A 228 -18.82 26.76 -19.66
C LYS A 228 -19.61 28.06 -19.86
N TYR A 229 -20.04 28.71 -18.78
CA TYR A 229 -20.95 29.86 -18.81
C TYR A 229 -20.28 31.17 -18.38
N TRP A 230 -18.95 31.25 -18.47
CA TRP A 230 -18.14 32.38 -17.99
C TRP A 230 -18.70 33.76 -18.36
N GLU A 231 -19.04 33.96 -19.63
CA GLU A 231 -19.53 35.25 -20.15
C GLU A 231 -20.97 35.57 -19.74
N MET A 232 -21.76 34.54 -19.40
CA MET A 232 -23.18 34.67 -19.06
C MET A 232 -23.41 34.79 -17.55
N MET A 233 -22.39 34.54 -16.73
CA MET A 233 -22.50 34.61 -15.28
C MET A 233 -22.26 36.03 -14.76
N PRO A 234 -23.00 36.49 -13.75
CA PRO A 234 -22.69 37.74 -13.06
C PRO A 234 -21.26 37.72 -12.51
N PRO A 235 -20.43 38.76 -12.77
CA PRO A 235 -19.03 38.78 -12.33
C PRO A 235 -18.83 38.59 -10.83
N THR A 236 -19.75 39.12 -10.01
CA THR A 236 -19.74 38.97 -8.55
C THR A 236 -19.86 37.52 -8.13
N ILE A 237 -20.89 36.82 -8.62
CA ILE A 237 -21.12 35.39 -8.35
C ILE A 237 -19.92 34.54 -8.80
N LEU A 238 -19.35 34.86 -9.97
CA LEU A 238 -18.18 34.16 -10.48
C LEU A 238 -16.98 34.31 -9.53
N ILE A 239 -16.67 35.54 -9.12
CA ILE A 239 -15.55 35.82 -8.21
C ILE A 239 -15.77 35.12 -6.87
N ASP A 240 -16.96 35.23 -6.29
CA ASP A 240 -17.28 34.68 -4.98
C ASP A 240 -17.21 33.15 -4.96
N LEU A 241 -17.73 32.48 -6.00
CA LEU A 241 -17.60 31.03 -6.14
C LEU A 241 -16.15 30.58 -6.26
N LEU A 242 -15.33 31.28 -7.05
CA LEU A 242 -13.92 30.93 -7.21
C LEU A 242 -13.11 31.20 -5.94
N LYS A 243 -13.37 32.30 -5.24
CA LYS A 243 -12.78 32.57 -3.93
C LYS A 243 -13.16 31.48 -2.92
N LYS A 244 -14.42 31.06 -2.86
CA LYS A 244 -14.84 29.92 -2.00
C LYS A 244 -14.02 28.65 -2.29
N VAL A 245 -13.78 28.36 -3.57
CA VAL A 245 -12.97 27.20 -3.99
C VAL A 245 -11.49 27.36 -3.63
N THR A 246 -10.89 28.53 -3.88
CA THR A 246 -9.44 28.74 -3.72
C THR A 246 -9.04 29.15 -2.29
N GLU A 247 -9.81 29.98 -1.61
CA GLU A 247 -9.45 30.54 -0.29
C GLU A 247 -9.95 29.66 0.86
N GLU A 248 -11.03 28.89 0.67
CA GLU A 248 -11.56 28.01 1.73
C GLU A 248 -11.34 26.53 1.42
N LEU A 249 -11.89 26.01 0.31
CA LEU A 249 -11.87 24.56 0.04
C LEU A 249 -10.50 24.01 -0.32
N ALA A 250 -9.58 24.83 -0.83
CA ALA A 250 -8.19 24.45 -1.02
C ALA A 250 -7.48 24.15 0.31
N PHE A 251 -7.99 24.68 1.43
CA PHE A 251 -7.48 24.54 2.78
C PHE A 251 -8.43 23.76 3.70
N ASP A 252 -9.33 22.95 3.13
CA ASP A 252 -10.30 22.16 3.86
C ASP A 252 -9.66 21.31 4.98
N LEU A 253 -9.99 21.61 6.24
CA LEU A 253 -9.38 20.94 7.39
C LEU A 253 -9.85 19.49 7.56
N SER A 254 -11.06 19.17 7.08
CA SER A 254 -11.71 17.88 7.33
C SER A 254 -11.31 16.78 6.36
N SER A 255 -10.88 17.12 5.13
CA SER A 255 -10.58 16.11 4.12
C SER A 255 -9.58 16.54 3.05
N ALA A 256 -8.55 15.72 2.89
CA ALA A 256 -7.61 15.83 1.78
C ALA A 256 -8.26 15.52 0.41
N ASP A 257 -9.40 14.83 0.35
CA ASP A 257 -10.10 14.59 -0.93
C ASP A 257 -10.74 15.87 -1.48
N VAL A 258 -11.21 16.76 -0.60
CA VAL A 258 -11.75 18.06 -0.99
C VAL A 258 -10.63 18.94 -1.53
N ARG A 259 -9.53 19.09 -0.78
CA ARG A 259 -8.35 19.86 -1.23
C ARG A 259 -7.79 19.32 -2.54
N CYS A 260 -7.71 18.00 -2.69
CA CYS A 260 -7.29 17.36 -3.94
C CYS A 260 -8.26 17.65 -5.10
N SER A 261 -9.57 17.68 -4.83
CA SER A 261 -10.59 17.96 -5.83
C SER A 261 -10.49 19.37 -6.38
N VAL A 262 -10.15 20.36 -5.55
CA VAL A 262 -9.87 21.75 -6.00
C VAL A 262 -8.83 21.74 -7.12
N PHE A 263 -7.64 21.18 -6.86
CA PHE A 263 -6.55 21.21 -7.84
C PHE A 263 -6.79 20.30 -9.06
N LYS A 264 -7.63 19.28 -8.94
CA LYS A 264 -8.08 18.48 -10.10
C LYS A 264 -9.10 19.21 -10.97
N CYS A 265 -9.90 20.12 -10.40
CA CYS A 265 -10.99 20.78 -11.11
C CYS A 265 -10.61 22.17 -11.66
N LEU A 266 -9.71 22.92 -11.02
CA LEU A 266 -9.20 24.20 -11.54
C LEU A 266 -8.65 24.12 -12.99
N PRO A 267 -7.98 23.03 -13.43
CA PRO A 267 -7.62 22.82 -14.83
C PRO A 267 -8.76 22.96 -15.84
N ILE A 268 -10.01 22.65 -15.46
CA ILE A 268 -11.20 22.79 -16.31
C ILE A 268 -11.49 24.27 -16.59
N ILE A 269 -11.26 25.14 -15.62
CA ILE A 269 -11.43 26.59 -15.76
C ILE A 269 -10.29 27.16 -16.60
N LEU A 270 -9.05 26.69 -16.39
CA LEU A 270 -7.87 27.11 -17.15
C LEU A 270 -7.96 26.84 -18.65
N ASP A 271 -8.84 25.93 -19.11
CA ASP A 271 -9.13 25.74 -20.54
C ASP A 271 -9.84 26.96 -21.16
N ASN A 272 -10.56 27.74 -20.35
CA ASN A 272 -11.16 29.00 -20.76
C ASN A 272 -10.17 30.15 -20.56
N LYS A 273 -9.68 30.73 -21.67
CA LYS A 273 -8.70 31.83 -21.66
C LYS A 273 -9.19 33.09 -20.96
N LEU A 274 -10.50 33.35 -20.94
CA LEU A 274 -11.09 34.50 -20.26
C LEU A 274 -10.90 34.44 -18.74
N SER A 275 -10.65 33.24 -18.19
CA SER A 275 -10.41 33.05 -16.76
C SER A 275 -9.00 33.40 -16.29
N HIS A 276 -8.04 33.48 -17.21
CA HIS A 276 -6.61 33.56 -16.87
C HIS A 276 -6.28 34.79 -16.01
N PRO A 277 -6.79 36.01 -16.29
CA PRO A 277 -6.48 37.18 -15.47
C PRO A 277 -6.94 37.04 -14.01
N LEU A 278 -8.11 36.46 -13.78
CA LEU A 278 -8.63 36.25 -12.43
C LEU A 278 -7.85 35.14 -11.71
N LEU A 279 -7.57 34.02 -12.40
CA LEU A 279 -6.79 32.93 -11.81
C LEU A 279 -5.34 33.33 -11.52
N GLU A 280 -4.70 34.18 -12.34
CA GLU A 280 -3.36 34.71 -12.04
C GLU A 280 -3.33 35.51 -10.73
N GLN A 281 -4.44 36.16 -10.35
CA GLN A 281 -4.57 36.87 -9.08
C GLN A 281 -4.84 35.93 -7.89
N LEU A 282 -5.66 34.89 -8.06
CA LEU A 282 -6.08 34.00 -6.96
C LEU A 282 -5.03 32.91 -6.63
N LEU A 283 -4.34 32.36 -7.62
CA LEU A 283 -3.44 31.22 -7.44
C LEU A 283 -2.24 31.46 -6.50
N PRO A 284 -1.60 32.64 -6.42
CA PRO A 284 -0.46 32.87 -5.52
C PRO A 284 -0.74 32.61 -4.04
N ALA A 285 -2.00 32.75 -3.59
CA ALA A 285 -2.39 32.42 -2.23
C ALA A 285 -2.23 30.92 -1.90
N LEU A 286 -2.20 30.05 -2.92
CA LEU A 286 -2.18 28.60 -2.80
C LEU A 286 -0.77 28.01 -2.70
N LYS A 287 0.27 28.85 -2.61
CA LYS A 287 1.68 28.43 -2.66
C LYS A 287 2.04 27.35 -1.64
N TYR A 288 1.43 27.38 -0.46
CA TYR A 288 1.68 26.42 0.62
C TYR A 288 1.01 25.06 0.40
N CYS A 289 0.07 24.92 -0.54
CA CYS A 289 -0.55 23.64 -0.89
C CYS A 289 0.46 22.67 -1.54
N LEU A 290 1.59 23.18 -2.05
CA LEU A 290 2.74 22.37 -2.45
C LEU A 290 3.32 21.56 -1.27
N HIS A 291 3.09 21.99 -0.03
CA HIS A 291 3.55 21.34 1.19
C HIS A 291 2.43 20.62 1.95
N ASP A 292 1.28 20.35 1.31
CA ASP A 292 0.18 19.62 1.94
C ASP A 292 0.67 18.28 2.51
N ASN A 293 0.18 17.88 3.68
CA ASN A 293 0.54 16.61 4.31
C ASN A 293 0.20 15.40 3.43
N SER A 294 -0.83 15.51 2.59
CA SER A 294 -1.29 14.44 1.71
C SER A 294 -0.60 14.47 0.34
N GLU A 295 0.10 13.38 -0.02
CA GLU A 295 0.77 13.23 -1.32
C GLU A 295 -0.20 13.45 -2.50
N LYS A 296 -1.44 12.94 -2.41
CA LYS A 296 -2.44 13.10 -3.49
C LYS A 296 -2.82 14.57 -3.75
N VAL A 297 -2.78 15.42 -2.72
CA VAL A 297 -3.05 16.86 -2.86
C VAL A 297 -1.85 17.52 -3.52
N ARG A 298 -0.63 17.22 -3.06
CA ARG A 298 0.61 17.73 -3.69
C ARG A 298 0.69 17.34 -5.16
N VAL A 299 0.41 16.08 -5.51
CA VAL A 299 0.34 15.62 -6.91
C VAL A 299 -0.64 16.45 -7.73
N ALA A 300 -1.88 16.60 -7.26
CA ALA A 300 -2.90 17.37 -7.97
C ALA A 300 -2.52 18.85 -8.12
N PHE A 301 -1.89 19.43 -7.10
CA PHE A 301 -1.39 20.81 -7.12
C PHE A 301 -0.29 21.00 -8.17
N VAL A 302 0.70 20.11 -8.25
CA VAL A 302 1.74 20.20 -9.29
C VAL A 302 1.16 19.97 -10.69
N ASP A 303 0.18 19.06 -10.85
CA ASP A 303 -0.53 18.88 -12.13
C ASP A 303 -1.27 20.16 -12.57
N MET A 304 -1.86 20.90 -11.62
CA MET A 304 -2.44 22.22 -11.89
C MET A 304 -1.36 23.23 -12.31
N LEU A 305 -0.21 23.30 -11.65
CA LEU A 305 0.91 24.18 -12.06
C LEU A 305 1.44 23.84 -13.46
N LEU A 306 1.53 22.55 -13.80
CA LEU A 306 1.87 22.09 -15.14
C LEU A 306 0.85 22.56 -16.18
N LYS A 307 -0.46 22.49 -15.84
CA LYS A 307 -1.52 23.03 -16.70
C LYS A 307 -1.37 24.53 -16.89
N VAL A 308 -1.15 25.30 -15.82
CA VAL A 308 -0.91 26.76 -15.89
C VAL A 308 0.26 27.09 -16.82
N LYS A 309 1.38 26.37 -16.70
CA LYS A 309 2.55 26.51 -17.59
C LYS A 309 2.19 26.18 -19.04
N ALA A 310 1.44 25.11 -19.29
CA ALA A 310 1.08 24.65 -20.63
C ALA A 310 0.16 25.63 -21.37
N VAL A 311 -0.85 26.17 -20.70
CA VAL A 311 -1.79 27.14 -21.29
C VAL A 311 -1.30 28.58 -21.23
N ARG A 312 -0.14 28.82 -20.60
CA ARG A 312 0.47 30.14 -20.40
C ARG A 312 -0.42 31.12 -19.61
N ALA A 313 -1.23 30.61 -18.69
CA ALA A 313 -2.14 31.44 -17.88
C ALA A 313 -1.39 32.34 -16.88
N ALA A 314 -0.30 31.85 -16.30
CA ALA A 314 0.54 32.59 -15.37
C ALA A 314 1.96 32.00 -15.35
N LYS A 315 2.93 32.76 -14.82
CA LYS A 315 4.27 32.24 -14.53
C LYS A 315 4.21 31.38 -13.26
N PHE A 316 4.48 30.08 -13.36
CA PHE A 316 4.35 29.17 -12.20
C PHE A 316 5.23 29.59 -11.00
N TRP A 317 6.39 30.23 -11.25
CA TRP A 317 7.27 30.71 -10.18
C TRP A 317 6.76 31.95 -9.45
N LYS A 318 5.76 32.65 -10.00
CA LYS A 318 5.00 33.69 -9.26
C LYS A 318 3.96 33.06 -8.33
N ILE A 319 3.50 31.85 -8.62
CA ILE A 319 2.58 31.10 -7.77
C ILE A 319 3.38 30.38 -6.68
N CYS A 320 4.38 29.59 -7.06
CA CYS A 320 5.27 28.88 -6.13
C CYS A 320 6.72 29.28 -6.39
N PRO A 321 7.36 30.02 -5.45
CA PRO A 321 8.77 30.38 -5.55
C PRO A 321 9.67 29.14 -5.71
N MET A 322 10.82 29.33 -6.37
CA MET A 322 11.77 28.24 -6.67
C MET A 322 12.23 27.51 -5.40
N GLU A 323 12.43 28.23 -4.29
CA GLU A 323 12.82 27.67 -2.99
C GLU A 323 11.87 26.56 -2.51
N HIS A 324 10.55 26.81 -2.56
CA HIS A 324 9.53 25.83 -2.17
C HIS A 324 9.52 24.61 -3.10
N ILE A 325 9.74 24.82 -4.40
CA ILE A 325 9.83 23.76 -5.41
C ILE A 325 11.04 22.86 -5.13
N LEU A 326 12.22 23.47 -4.90
CA LEU A 326 13.45 22.73 -4.63
C LEU A 326 13.39 21.98 -3.29
N ALA A 327 12.86 22.61 -2.24
CA ALA A 327 12.68 21.97 -0.94
C ALA A 327 11.77 20.73 -1.00
N ARG A 328 10.72 20.76 -1.84
CA ARG A 328 9.92 19.55 -2.11
C ARG A 328 10.66 18.57 -3.00
N LEU A 329 11.33 19.02 -4.06
CA LEU A 329 12.01 18.11 -4.99
C LEU A 329 13.04 17.21 -4.29
N GLU A 330 13.76 17.74 -3.30
CA GLU A 330 14.71 17.01 -2.46
C GLU A 330 14.05 15.86 -1.66
N SER A 331 12.93 16.15 -1.01
CA SER A 331 12.35 15.32 0.06
C SER A 331 11.14 14.51 -0.34
N ASP A 332 10.45 14.85 -1.45
CA ASP A 332 9.17 14.24 -1.79
C ASP A 332 9.31 12.85 -2.44
N SER A 333 8.16 12.23 -2.60
CA SER A 333 7.88 10.97 -3.27
C SER A 333 8.10 11.04 -4.78
N ARG A 334 8.35 9.89 -5.40
CA ARG A 334 8.56 9.76 -6.85
C ARG A 334 7.42 10.39 -7.69
N PRO A 335 6.13 10.19 -7.40
CA PRO A 335 5.04 10.77 -8.19
C PRO A 335 5.05 12.31 -8.23
N VAL A 336 5.44 12.95 -7.13
CA VAL A 336 5.56 14.41 -7.03
C VAL A 336 6.85 14.87 -7.71
N CYS A 337 7.99 14.27 -7.40
CA CYS A 337 9.30 14.65 -7.96
C CYS A 337 9.28 14.65 -9.50
N ARG A 338 8.76 13.60 -10.15
CA ARG A 338 8.73 13.51 -11.63
C ARG A 338 7.96 14.66 -12.29
N ARG A 339 6.90 15.15 -11.63
CA ARG A 339 6.09 16.29 -12.09
C ARG A 339 6.79 17.62 -11.83
N LEU A 340 7.41 17.77 -10.66
CA LEU A 340 8.23 18.95 -10.35
C LEU A 340 9.37 19.07 -11.35
N VAL A 341 10.06 17.97 -11.69
CA VAL A 341 11.08 17.96 -12.75
C VAL A 341 10.49 18.43 -14.07
N GLY A 342 9.31 17.94 -14.50
CA GLY A 342 8.64 18.45 -15.72
C GLY A 342 8.30 19.95 -15.64
N LEU A 343 7.98 20.46 -14.46
CA LEU A 343 7.67 21.88 -14.24
C LEU A 343 8.91 22.76 -14.46
N ILE A 344 10.06 22.36 -13.93
CA ILE A 344 11.32 23.12 -14.00
C ILE A 344 12.32 22.61 -15.06
N PHE A 345 11.93 21.63 -15.89
CA PHE A 345 12.84 20.96 -16.84
C PHE A 345 13.60 21.95 -17.74
N ASN A 346 12.86 22.82 -18.44
CA ASN A 346 13.44 23.81 -19.34
C ASN A 346 14.28 24.88 -18.63
N SER A 347 14.17 25.01 -17.30
CA SER A 347 14.99 25.94 -16.53
C SER A 347 16.39 25.40 -16.28
N PHE A 348 16.53 24.06 -16.14
CA PHE A 348 17.78 23.42 -15.73
C PHE A 348 18.40 22.50 -16.78
N LEU A 349 17.63 22.06 -17.78
CA LEU A 349 18.14 21.36 -18.96
C LEU A 349 17.43 21.86 -20.23
N PRO A 350 17.75 23.09 -20.69
CA PRO A 350 17.14 23.66 -21.89
C PRO A 350 17.74 23.03 -23.16
N VAL A 351 17.22 21.87 -23.58
CA VAL A 351 17.73 21.08 -24.72
C VAL A 351 17.78 21.82 -26.06
N ASN A 352 17.09 22.96 -26.18
CA ASN A 352 17.09 23.82 -27.36
C ASN A 352 18.19 24.91 -27.33
N GLN A 353 18.97 25.01 -26.25
CA GLN A 353 20.08 25.95 -26.10
C GLN A 353 21.43 25.24 -26.27
N PRO A 354 22.54 25.98 -26.49
CA PRO A 354 23.88 25.41 -26.60
C PRO A 354 24.29 24.58 -25.39
N GLU A 355 25.10 23.55 -25.61
CA GLU A 355 25.53 22.57 -24.60
C GLU A 355 26.25 23.22 -23.41
N ALA A 356 26.97 24.33 -23.62
CA ALA A 356 27.61 25.10 -22.55
C ALA A 356 26.60 25.57 -21.47
N VAL A 357 25.42 26.02 -21.90
CA VAL A 357 24.38 26.49 -20.99
C VAL A 357 23.82 25.35 -20.13
N TRP A 358 23.83 24.11 -20.63
CA TRP A 358 23.33 22.97 -19.85
C TRP A 358 24.19 22.73 -18.61
N CYS A 359 25.52 22.84 -18.76
CA CYS A 359 26.45 22.73 -17.64
C CYS A 359 26.28 23.88 -16.66
N GLU A 360 26.10 25.12 -17.16
CA GLU A 360 25.91 26.31 -16.33
C GLU A 360 24.68 26.15 -15.45
N ARG A 361 23.58 25.69 -16.03
CA ARG A 361 22.33 25.43 -15.30
C ARG A 361 22.45 24.26 -14.32
N CYS A 362 23.27 23.25 -14.64
CA CYS A 362 23.58 22.16 -13.72
C CYS A 362 24.30 22.65 -12.47
N VAL A 363 25.34 23.47 -12.66
CA VAL A 363 26.12 24.04 -11.55
C VAL A 363 25.26 25.00 -10.74
N ALA A 364 24.46 25.86 -11.38
CA ALA A 364 23.53 26.73 -10.69
C ALA A 364 22.54 25.93 -9.81
N LEU A 365 21.98 24.83 -10.31
CA LEU A 365 21.07 24.00 -9.51
C LEU A 365 21.77 23.34 -8.32
N LEU A 366 23.01 22.86 -8.52
CA LEU A 366 23.83 22.28 -7.44
C LEU A 366 24.10 23.31 -6.33
N GLN A 367 24.43 24.55 -6.72
CA GLN A 367 24.68 25.66 -5.79
C GLN A 367 23.40 26.10 -5.07
N MET A 368 22.24 26.05 -5.73
CA MET A 368 20.95 26.39 -5.11
C MET A 368 20.50 25.33 -4.10
N ASN A 369 20.50 24.05 -4.48
CA ASN A 369 20.20 22.94 -3.59
C ASN A 369 20.74 21.62 -4.19
N HIS A 370 21.81 21.11 -3.58
CA HIS A 370 22.50 19.89 -4.01
C HIS A 370 21.60 18.65 -4.05
N ALA A 371 20.77 18.45 -3.02
CA ALA A 371 19.90 17.27 -2.93
C ALA A 371 18.73 17.32 -3.93
N ALA A 372 18.17 18.51 -4.18
CA ALA A 372 17.19 18.73 -5.24
C ALA A 372 17.81 18.52 -6.63
N ALA A 373 19.06 18.92 -6.85
CA ALA A 373 19.78 18.67 -8.10
C ALA A 373 19.89 17.16 -8.41
N ARG A 374 20.28 16.35 -7.40
CA ARG A 374 20.34 14.89 -7.53
C ARG A 374 18.99 14.31 -7.98
N ARG A 375 17.90 14.77 -7.36
CA ARG A 375 16.52 14.33 -7.69
C ARG A 375 16.08 14.83 -9.08
N PHE A 376 16.46 16.05 -9.46
CA PHE A 376 16.17 16.59 -10.78
C PHE A 376 16.77 15.72 -11.88
N TYR A 377 18.08 15.49 -11.82
CA TYR A 377 18.81 14.74 -12.84
C TYR A 377 18.49 13.24 -12.81
N GLN A 378 18.05 12.70 -11.67
CA GLN A 378 17.53 11.34 -11.59
C GLN A 378 16.32 11.12 -12.52
N TYR A 379 15.42 12.10 -12.62
CA TYR A 379 14.19 11.99 -13.43
C TYR A 379 14.23 12.78 -14.75
N ALA A 380 15.32 13.50 -15.05
CA ALA A 380 15.46 14.30 -16.27
C ALA A 380 15.31 13.48 -17.55
N HIS A 381 15.77 12.22 -17.57
CA HIS A 381 15.67 11.30 -18.71
C HIS A 381 14.23 11.01 -19.17
N GLU A 382 13.22 11.28 -18.35
CA GLU A 382 11.81 11.08 -18.72
C GLU A 382 11.25 12.21 -19.58
N HIS A 383 11.94 13.35 -19.64
CA HIS A 383 11.49 14.56 -20.34
C HIS A 383 12.34 14.90 -21.57
N THR A 384 13.33 14.06 -21.91
CA THR A 384 14.19 14.24 -23.08
C THR A 384 14.70 12.90 -23.61
N ALA A 385 15.20 12.87 -24.85
CA ALA A 385 15.88 11.72 -25.41
C ALA A 385 17.15 11.36 -24.60
N CYS A 386 17.45 10.06 -24.50
CA CYS A 386 18.64 9.55 -23.82
C CYS A 386 19.96 10.08 -24.41
N THR A 387 19.96 10.44 -25.70
CA THR A 387 21.10 11.07 -26.38
C THR A 387 21.47 12.42 -25.77
N ASN A 388 20.49 13.24 -25.38
CA ASN A 388 20.75 14.52 -24.70
C ASN A 388 21.33 14.32 -23.30
N ILE A 389 20.90 13.25 -22.59
CA ILE A 389 21.46 12.89 -21.30
C ILE A 389 22.92 12.42 -21.45
N ALA A 390 23.22 11.60 -22.46
CA ALA A 390 24.59 11.19 -22.78
C ALA A 390 25.48 12.40 -23.14
N LYS A 391 24.97 13.35 -23.91
CA LYS A 391 25.66 14.61 -24.20
C LYS A 391 25.95 15.40 -22.92
N LEU A 392 24.96 15.59 -22.04
CA LEU A 392 25.16 16.28 -20.76
C LEU A 392 26.25 15.63 -19.91
N ILE A 393 26.29 14.29 -19.84
CA ILE A 393 27.35 13.53 -19.17
C ILE A 393 28.74 13.93 -19.73
N HIS A 394 28.88 14.02 -21.05
CA HIS A 394 30.13 14.40 -21.71
C HIS A 394 30.50 15.88 -21.53
N VAL A 395 29.50 16.76 -21.50
CA VAL A 395 29.70 18.19 -21.23
C VAL A 395 30.21 18.40 -19.81
N ILE A 396 29.61 17.72 -18.81
CA ILE A 396 30.09 17.77 -17.43
C ILE A 396 31.52 17.22 -17.33
N ARG A 397 31.83 16.12 -18.02
CA ARG A 397 33.21 15.58 -18.09
C ARG A 397 34.19 16.60 -18.66
N HIS A 398 33.81 17.32 -19.72
CA HIS A 398 34.65 18.37 -20.29
C HIS A 398 34.91 19.50 -19.29
N CYS A 399 33.87 19.93 -18.56
CA CYS A 399 33.99 20.92 -17.49
C CYS A 399 34.94 20.47 -16.37
N LEU A 400 34.81 19.22 -15.89
CA LEU A 400 35.70 18.64 -14.89
C LEU A 400 37.16 18.59 -15.38
N ASN A 401 37.38 18.20 -16.65
CA ASN A 401 38.72 18.18 -17.25
C ASN A 401 39.32 19.59 -17.37
N ALA A 402 38.52 20.58 -17.75
CA ALA A 402 38.97 21.97 -17.82
C ALA A 402 39.42 22.49 -16.44
N CYS A 403 38.68 22.15 -15.37
CA CYS A 403 39.06 22.48 -14.00
C CYS A 403 40.42 21.86 -13.62
N ILE A 404 40.63 20.58 -13.93
CA ILE A 404 41.90 19.90 -13.66
C ILE A 404 43.05 20.50 -14.49
N GLY A 405 42.80 20.78 -15.78
CA GLY A 405 43.79 21.40 -16.66
C GLY A 405 44.29 22.74 -16.12
N ARG A 406 43.38 23.59 -15.64
CA ARG A 406 43.71 24.88 -15.00
C ARG A 406 44.50 24.71 -13.71
N ALA A 407 44.13 23.74 -12.86
CA ALA A 407 44.87 23.48 -11.64
C ALA A 407 46.31 23.03 -11.92
N LEU A 408 46.52 22.23 -12.97
CA LEU A 408 47.84 21.76 -13.38
C LEU A 408 48.68 22.86 -14.06
N SER A 409 48.05 23.77 -14.81
CA SER A 409 48.75 24.92 -15.43
C SER A 409 49.09 26.00 -14.41
N ALA A 410 48.25 26.25 -13.40
CA ALA A 410 48.54 27.19 -12.31
C ALA A 410 49.73 26.74 -11.42
N CYS A 411 50.09 25.46 -11.44
CA CYS A 411 51.27 24.92 -10.76
C CYS A 411 52.56 24.95 -11.61
N ARG A 412 52.50 25.36 -12.89
CA ARG A 412 53.67 25.51 -13.77
C ARG A 412 53.85 27.00 -14.05
N GLU A 413 54.92 27.60 -13.53
CA GLU A 413 55.18 29.05 -13.63
C GLU A 413 55.50 29.55 -15.06
N ASP A 414 55.58 28.68 -16.07
CA ASP A 414 55.90 29.06 -17.46
C ASP A 414 54.88 28.50 -18.48
N ALA A 415 53.72 29.15 -18.63
CA ALA A 415 52.82 28.88 -19.76
C ALA A 415 52.25 30.18 -20.33
N GLU A 416 52.61 30.46 -21.59
CA GLU A 416 51.98 31.48 -22.43
C GLU A 416 50.44 31.32 -22.42
N GLU A 417 49.71 32.44 -22.28
CA GLU A 417 48.24 32.47 -22.30
C GLU A 417 47.71 31.75 -23.57
N PRO A 418 46.96 30.64 -23.45
CA PRO A 418 46.26 30.09 -24.60
C PRO A 418 45.11 31.04 -24.99
N GLY A 419 44.93 31.23 -26.30
CA GLY A 419 43.99 32.18 -26.91
C GLY A 419 42.58 32.17 -26.30
N LYS A 420 42.12 33.38 -25.95
CA LYS A 420 40.88 33.76 -25.24
C LYS A 420 39.58 33.58 -26.05
N GLU A 421 39.48 32.62 -26.97
CA GLU A 421 38.31 32.56 -27.87
C GLU A 421 37.22 31.55 -27.46
N ASN A 422 37.41 30.72 -26.43
CA ASN A 422 36.37 29.77 -25.97
C ASN A 422 36.29 29.59 -24.43
N THR A 423 36.54 30.64 -23.65
CA THR A 423 36.29 30.59 -22.19
C THR A 423 34.80 30.70 -21.91
N SER A 424 34.17 29.61 -21.44
CA SER A 424 32.80 29.65 -20.91
C SER A 424 32.76 30.37 -19.56
N ALA A 425 31.63 30.96 -19.16
CA ALA A 425 31.51 31.67 -17.88
C ALA A 425 31.82 30.79 -16.66
N LEU A 426 31.62 29.47 -16.80
CA LEU A 426 32.00 28.45 -15.82
C LEU A 426 33.51 28.33 -15.61
N ASP A 427 34.31 28.59 -16.65
CA ASP A 427 35.76 28.42 -16.60
C ASP A 427 36.45 29.40 -15.64
N GLN A 428 35.77 30.49 -15.30
CA GLN A 428 36.23 31.49 -14.34
C GLN A 428 35.70 31.25 -12.91
N THR A 429 34.67 30.41 -12.73
CA THR A 429 33.93 30.29 -11.47
C THR A 429 34.21 28.97 -10.73
N LEU A 430 34.51 27.88 -11.45
CA LEU A 430 34.79 26.57 -10.85
C LEU A 430 36.29 26.26 -10.77
N SER A 431 36.73 25.85 -9.59
CA SER A 431 38.09 25.36 -9.32
C SER A 431 38.06 23.93 -8.74
N VAL A 432 39.17 23.21 -8.87
CA VAL A 432 39.36 21.89 -8.24
C VAL A 432 39.29 21.97 -6.71
N SER A 433 39.58 23.14 -6.12
CA SER A 433 39.47 23.37 -4.67
C SER A 433 38.03 23.46 -4.16
N ASP A 434 37.04 23.69 -5.03
CA ASP A 434 35.62 23.58 -4.67
C ASP A 434 35.18 22.10 -4.65
N ALA A 435 35.59 21.39 -3.61
CA ALA A 435 35.30 19.97 -3.44
C ALA A 435 33.80 19.65 -3.43
N ALA A 436 32.94 20.58 -2.99
CA ALA A 436 31.49 20.39 -2.96
C ALA A 436 30.89 20.39 -4.38
N SER A 437 31.25 21.36 -5.21
CA SER A 437 30.79 21.41 -6.61
C SER A 437 31.36 20.25 -7.44
N MET A 438 32.64 19.89 -7.23
CA MET A 438 33.27 18.77 -7.94
C MET A 438 32.62 17.43 -7.59
N ALA A 439 32.41 17.17 -6.28
CA ALA A 439 31.67 15.98 -5.83
C ALA A 439 30.26 15.96 -6.42
N GLY A 440 29.53 17.08 -6.38
CA GLY A 440 28.19 17.20 -6.94
C GLY A 440 28.13 16.89 -8.44
N LEU A 441 29.06 17.43 -9.23
CA LEU A 441 29.13 17.14 -10.67
C LEU A 441 29.42 15.66 -10.97
N LEU A 442 30.34 15.04 -10.23
CA LEU A 442 30.64 13.61 -10.33
C LEU A 442 29.41 12.75 -9.96
N GLU A 443 28.68 13.13 -8.92
CA GLU A 443 27.43 12.48 -8.54
C GLU A 443 26.36 12.61 -9.62
N ILE A 444 26.19 13.81 -10.21
CA ILE A 444 25.24 14.02 -11.30
C ILE A 444 25.61 13.15 -12.51
N VAL A 445 26.89 13.02 -12.87
CA VAL A 445 27.35 12.11 -13.93
C VAL A 445 26.91 10.68 -13.64
N VAL A 446 27.15 10.18 -12.42
CA VAL A 446 26.74 8.84 -12.00
C VAL A 446 25.22 8.66 -12.08
N ILE A 447 24.45 9.64 -11.61
CA ILE A 447 22.98 9.61 -11.62
C ILE A 447 22.45 9.58 -13.06
N LEU A 448 22.97 10.45 -13.92
CA LEU A 448 22.58 10.52 -15.33
C LEU A 448 22.92 9.23 -16.06
N TRP A 449 24.14 8.71 -15.90
CA TRP A 449 24.55 7.45 -16.53
C TRP A 449 23.64 6.30 -16.09
N ARG A 450 23.38 6.17 -14.78
CA ARG A 450 22.45 5.15 -14.25
C ARG A 450 21.04 5.30 -14.84
N SER A 451 20.55 6.53 -15.03
CA SER A 451 19.22 6.80 -15.56
C SER A 451 19.02 6.33 -17.00
N ILE A 452 20.08 6.35 -17.81
CA ILE A 452 20.06 5.90 -19.21
C ILE A 452 20.79 4.57 -19.44
N HIS A 453 21.18 3.86 -18.38
CA HIS A 453 22.02 2.67 -18.47
C HIS A 453 21.44 1.62 -19.44
N ARG A 454 20.13 1.31 -19.34
CA ARG A 454 19.46 0.36 -20.26
C ARG A 454 19.50 0.82 -21.72
N SER A 455 19.29 2.12 -21.96
CA SER A 455 19.35 2.69 -23.31
C SER A 455 20.78 2.68 -23.87
N LEU A 456 21.77 2.87 -23.01
CA LEU A 456 23.19 2.82 -23.38
C LEU A 456 23.64 1.39 -23.68
N GLU A 457 23.19 0.39 -22.90
CA GLU A 457 23.45 -1.04 -23.19
C GLU A 457 22.93 -1.46 -24.57
N ASN A 458 21.80 -0.90 -25.01
CA ASN A 458 21.23 -1.15 -26.33
C ASN A 458 22.00 -0.45 -27.48
N ASN A 459 22.79 0.59 -27.20
CA ASN A 459 23.59 1.31 -28.18
C ASN A 459 25.08 1.09 -27.92
N LYS A 460 25.63 0.04 -28.55
CA LYS A 460 27.03 -0.39 -28.35
C LYS A 460 28.05 0.72 -28.63
N GLU A 461 27.88 1.48 -29.70
CA GLU A 461 28.81 2.55 -30.08
C GLU A 461 28.83 3.67 -29.03
N ALA A 462 27.66 4.17 -28.63
CA ALA A 462 27.55 5.21 -27.62
C ALA A 462 28.09 4.74 -26.25
N ARG A 463 27.87 3.47 -25.92
CA ARG A 463 28.42 2.84 -24.71
C ARG A 463 29.94 2.81 -24.74
N VAL A 464 30.54 2.23 -25.78
CA VAL A 464 31.99 2.10 -25.93
C VAL A 464 32.64 3.49 -25.90
N TYR A 465 32.11 4.44 -26.67
CA TYR A 465 32.58 5.82 -26.66
C TYR A 465 32.53 6.45 -25.25
N THR A 466 31.43 6.25 -24.52
CA THR A 466 31.29 6.82 -23.17
C THR A 466 32.23 6.17 -22.17
N VAL A 467 32.36 4.83 -22.20
CA VAL A 467 33.30 4.08 -21.37
C VAL A 467 34.74 4.53 -21.63
N ASP A 468 35.18 4.57 -22.89
CA ASP A 468 36.56 4.91 -23.24
C ASP A 468 36.94 6.32 -22.77
N LYS A 469 36.03 7.30 -22.94
CA LYS A 469 36.26 8.70 -22.54
C LYS A 469 36.34 8.91 -21.02
N PHE A 470 35.64 8.09 -20.23
CA PHE A 470 35.71 8.15 -18.77
C PHE A 470 36.82 7.28 -18.19
N ALA A 471 37.06 6.11 -18.77
CA ALA A 471 38.16 5.22 -18.41
C ALA A 471 39.52 5.94 -18.53
N SER A 472 39.71 6.73 -19.60
CA SER A 472 40.97 7.46 -19.82
C SER A 472 41.24 8.55 -18.77
N VAL A 473 40.20 9.13 -18.14
CA VAL A 473 40.34 10.23 -17.17
C VAL A 473 40.20 9.79 -15.72
N LEU A 474 39.64 8.60 -15.46
CA LEU A 474 39.40 8.11 -14.11
C LEU A 474 40.65 8.05 -13.22
N PRO A 475 41.84 7.58 -13.69
CA PRO A 475 43.05 7.60 -12.86
C PRO A 475 43.46 9.01 -12.45
N GLN A 476 43.29 9.98 -13.34
CA GLN A 476 43.57 11.39 -13.05
C GLN A 476 42.55 11.97 -12.06
N TYR A 477 41.27 11.61 -12.19
CA TYR A 477 40.21 12.04 -11.27
C TYR A 477 40.47 11.52 -9.86
N MET A 478 40.80 10.23 -9.71
CA MET A 478 41.13 9.61 -8.42
C MET A 478 42.37 10.24 -7.76
N ARG A 479 43.32 10.74 -8.56
CA ARG A 479 44.53 11.42 -8.06
C ARG A 479 44.27 12.86 -7.63
N VAL A 480 43.43 13.60 -8.38
CA VAL A 480 43.22 15.03 -8.18
C VAL A 480 42.09 15.32 -7.19
N PHE A 481 40.99 14.57 -7.25
CA PHE A 481 39.85 14.75 -6.36
C PHE A 481 39.98 13.87 -5.11
N THR A 482 40.84 14.30 -4.18
CA THR A 482 41.17 13.53 -2.98
C THR A 482 40.20 13.69 -1.82
N ASP A 483 39.27 14.66 -1.87
CA ASP A 483 38.22 14.86 -0.85
C ASP A 483 37.33 13.61 -0.75
N ASP A 484 37.01 13.19 0.48
CA ASP A 484 36.22 11.98 0.74
C ASP A 484 34.84 11.99 0.05
N ARG A 485 34.25 13.17 -0.16
CA ARG A 485 32.98 13.35 -0.88
C ARG A 485 33.10 12.98 -2.36
N CYS A 486 34.29 13.07 -2.96
CA CYS A 486 34.55 12.69 -4.34
C CYS A 486 34.85 11.19 -4.50
N ARG A 487 35.38 10.52 -3.46
CA ARG A 487 35.77 9.10 -3.52
C ARG A 487 34.58 8.20 -3.87
N THR A 488 33.43 8.41 -3.21
CA THR A 488 32.23 7.60 -3.44
C THR A 488 31.72 7.67 -4.87
N PRO A 489 31.42 8.85 -5.46
CA PRO A 489 30.95 8.92 -6.84
C PRO A 489 32.00 8.43 -7.85
N LEU A 490 33.31 8.58 -7.58
CA LEU A 490 34.35 8.04 -8.46
C LEU A 490 34.40 6.51 -8.47
N CYS A 491 34.29 5.87 -7.30
CA CYS A 491 34.23 4.41 -7.22
C CYS A 491 32.94 3.89 -7.88
N VAL A 492 31.80 4.57 -7.68
CA VAL A 492 30.55 4.21 -8.35
C VAL A 492 30.63 4.44 -9.87
N LEU A 493 31.31 5.49 -10.33
CA LEU A 493 31.56 5.71 -11.74
C LEU A 493 32.41 4.58 -12.34
N ALA A 494 33.43 4.12 -11.61
CA ALA A 494 34.24 2.96 -11.98
C ALA A 494 33.39 1.68 -12.11
N SER A 495 32.41 1.46 -11.22
CA SER A 495 31.53 0.29 -11.28
C SER A 495 30.53 0.30 -12.44
N LEU A 496 30.27 1.46 -13.05
CA LEU A 496 29.47 1.58 -14.28
C LEU A 496 30.25 1.18 -15.54
N MET A 497 31.57 1.07 -15.46
CA MET A 497 32.46 0.67 -16.54
C MET A 497 32.88 -0.81 -16.38
N PRO A 498 33.17 -1.53 -17.48
CA PRO A 498 33.74 -2.88 -17.38
C PRO A 498 35.10 -2.86 -16.67
N ALA A 499 35.38 -3.86 -15.82
CA ALA A 499 36.66 -3.98 -15.10
C ALA A 499 37.90 -3.84 -16.02
N PRO A 500 37.96 -4.44 -17.22
CA PRO A 500 39.11 -4.28 -18.12
C PRO A 500 39.38 -2.85 -18.58
N ALA A 501 38.40 -1.96 -18.53
CA ALA A 501 38.58 -0.55 -18.90
C ALA A 501 39.27 0.26 -17.80
N VAL A 502 39.28 -0.22 -16.55
CA VAL A 502 39.82 0.49 -15.38
C VAL A 502 40.81 -0.37 -14.56
N PRO A 503 41.83 -0.96 -15.20
CA PRO A 503 42.68 -2.00 -14.59
C PRO A 503 43.44 -1.54 -13.35
N VAL A 504 43.89 -0.27 -13.33
CA VAL A 504 44.63 0.33 -12.21
C VAL A 504 43.81 0.29 -10.91
N PHE A 505 42.50 0.51 -11.02
CA PHE A 505 41.60 0.46 -9.88
C PHE A 505 41.10 -0.97 -9.65
N SER A 506 40.59 -1.65 -10.69
CA SER A 506 39.91 -2.94 -10.55
C SER A 506 40.80 -4.05 -10.00
N CYS A 507 42.07 -4.12 -10.39
CA CYS A 507 43.00 -5.14 -9.91
C CYS A 507 43.35 -4.97 -8.42
N GLY A 508 43.31 -3.74 -7.89
CA GLY A 508 43.63 -3.43 -6.49
C GLY A 508 42.48 -3.63 -5.51
N VAL A 509 41.23 -3.83 -5.98
CA VAL A 509 40.05 -3.88 -5.10
C VAL A 509 40.09 -5.08 -4.15
N ILE A 510 40.37 -6.29 -4.67
CA ILE A 510 40.42 -7.51 -3.85
C ILE A 510 41.56 -7.45 -2.82
N SER A 511 42.74 -6.95 -3.20
CA SER A 511 43.84 -6.78 -2.25
C SER A 511 43.49 -5.77 -1.16
N THR A 512 42.77 -4.70 -1.50
CA THR A 512 42.32 -3.69 -0.54
C THR A 512 41.31 -4.28 0.46
N LEU A 513 40.38 -5.12 0.00
CA LEU A 513 39.44 -5.85 0.87
C LEU A 513 40.16 -6.87 1.76
N ARG A 514 41.12 -7.63 1.20
CA ARG A 514 41.90 -8.64 1.95
C ARG A 514 42.70 -8.02 3.10
N ASN A 515 43.26 -6.83 2.88
CA ASN A 515 44.13 -6.14 3.84
C ASN A 515 43.38 -5.31 4.90
N GLN A 516 42.04 -5.27 4.89
CA GLN A 516 41.26 -4.60 5.93
C GLN A 516 41.50 -5.25 7.30
N GLU A 517 41.64 -4.43 8.35
CA GLU A 517 41.77 -4.89 9.73
C GLU A 517 40.40 -5.29 10.32
N GLU A 518 40.40 -6.30 11.20
CA GLU A 518 39.20 -6.77 11.88
C GLU A 518 38.90 -5.87 13.10
N GLY A 519 37.71 -5.28 13.17
CA GLY A 519 37.28 -4.41 14.28
C GLY A 519 37.34 -2.90 14.03
N THR A 520 38.03 -2.43 12.99
CA THR A 520 38.14 -1.00 12.60
C THR A 520 37.49 -0.68 11.25
N ALA A 521 36.74 -1.62 10.67
CA ALA A 521 36.27 -1.57 9.29
C ALA A 521 35.40 -0.33 8.98
N ASP A 522 36.03 0.66 8.34
CA ASP A 522 35.36 1.77 7.67
C ASP A 522 34.38 1.22 6.61
N ARG A 523 33.22 1.87 6.43
CA ARG A 523 32.18 1.46 5.47
C ARG A 523 32.64 1.52 4.01
N THR A 524 33.88 1.93 3.74
CA THR A 524 34.53 1.90 2.43
C THR A 524 34.49 0.53 1.75
N TYR A 525 34.48 -0.59 2.49
CA TYR A 525 34.33 -1.93 1.90
C TYR A 525 33.00 -2.08 1.12
N CYS A 526 31.93 -1.38 1.51
CA CYS A 526 30.62 -1.46 0.87
C CYS A 526 30.71 -1.12 -0.63
N ILE A 527 31.38 -0.01 -0.95
CA ILE A 527 31.50 0.49 -2.33
C ILE A 527 32.42 -0.42 -3.15
N LEU A 528 33.45 -0.99 -2.54
CA LEU A 528 34.35 -1.95 -3.19
C LEU A 528 33.63 -3.27 -3.52
N LEU A 529 32.78 -3.76 -2.61
CA LEU A 529 31.90 -4.91 -2.85
C LEU A 529 30.91 -4.62 -3.99
N ASP A 530 30.29 -3.44 -4.00
CA ASP A 530 29.40 -2.99 -5.09
C ASP A 530 30.14 -3.01 -6.45
N CYS A 531 31.40 -2.59 -6.49
CA CYS A 531 32.22 -2.61 -7.71
C CYS A 531 32.43 -4.06 -8.20
N LEU A 532 32.88 -4.95 -7.32
CA LEU A 532 33.10 -6.35 -7.67
C LEU A 532 31.81 -7.06 -8.11
N CYS A 533 30.69 -6.80 -7.44
CA CYS A 533 29.38 -7.31 -7.85
C CYS A 533 28.97 -6.79 -9.23
N SER A 534 29.17 -5.49 -9.50
CA SER A 534 28.84 -4.87 -10.79
C SER A 534 29.70 -5.40 -11.94
N TRP A 535 30.94 -5.79 -11.66
CA TRP A 535 31.85 -6.40 -12.65
C TRP A 535 31.66 -7.91 -12.80
N GLY A 536 30.75 -8.55 -12.07
CA GLY A 536 30.56 -10.01 -12.11
C GLY A 536 31.66 -10.81 -11.39
N HIS A 537 32.47 -10.15 -10.56
CA HIS A 537 33.60 -10.74 -9.83
C HIS A 537 33.23 -11.27 -8.43
N VAL A 538 31.95 -11.56 -8.18
CA VAL A 538 31.47 -12.09 -6.89
C VAL A 538 32.14 -13.41 -6.50
N GLY A 539 32.61 -14.19 -7.48
CA GLY A 539 33.36 -15.42 -7.24
C GLY A 539 34.66 -15.21 -6.45
N HIS A 540 35.34 -14.08 -6.64
CA HIS A 540 36.55 -13.74 -5.87
C HIS A 540 36.22 -13.31 -4.44
N ILE A 541 35.04 -12.69 -4.23
CA ILE A 541 34.54 -12.39 -2.88
C ILE A 541 34.24 -13.70 -2.15
N LEU A 542 33.58 -14.66 -2.80
CA LEU A 542 33.27 -15.96 -2.22
C LEU A 542 34.53 -16.76 -1.87
N GLU A 543 35.57 -16.73 -2.71
CA GLU A 543 36.86 -17.36 -2.41
C GLU A 543 37.50 -16.73 -1.18
N LEU A 544 37.58 -15.40 -1.11
CA LEU A 544 38.11 -14.67 0.05
C LEU A 544 37.34 -14.99 1.34
N VAL A 545 36.01 -15.05 1.28
CA VAL A 545 35.15 -15.36 2.42
C VAL A 545 35.33 -16.81 2.87
N CYS A 546 35.37 -17.77 1.94
CA CYS A 546 35.56 -19.18 2.28
C CYS A 546 36.95 -19.44 2.87
N ASP A 547 37.99 -18.74 2.39
CA ASP A 547 39.35 -18.83 2.95
C ASP A 547 39.43 -18.31 4.40
N TRP A 548 38.50 -17.44 4.81
CA TRP A 548 38.43 -16.86 6.17
C TRP A 548 37.46 -17.57 7.12
N LEU A 549 36.64 -18.49 6.63
CA LEU A 549 35.72 -19.26 7.47
C LEU A 549 36.34 -20.63 7.80
N PRO A 550 36.12 -21.17 9.02
CA PRO A 550 36.66 -22.47 9.40
C PRO A 550 36.02 -23.62 8.58
N GLU A 551 36.84 -24.53 8.02
CA GLU A 551 36.37 -25.76 7.36
C GLU A 551 36.13 -26.90 8.37
N GLU A 552 35.17 -27.80 8.10
CA GLU A 552 35.02 -29.06 8.85
C GLU A 552 36.31 -29.91 8.75
N PRO A 553 36.77 -30.56 9.84
CA PRO A 553 37.84 -31.53 9.72
C PRO A 553 37.33 -32.74 8.91
N PRO A 554 38.11 -33.28 7.95
CA PRO A 554 37.65 -34.41 7.15
C PRO A 554 37.39 -35.62 8.04
N GLN A 555 36.17 -36.17 7.97
CA GLN A 555 35.84 -37.45 8.57
C GLN A 555 36.76 -38.53 7.97
N SER A 556 37.50 -39.24 8.82
CA SER A 556 38.40 -40.31 8.45
C SER A 556 37.65 -41.48 7.80
N LYS A 557 37.54 -41.45 6.47
CA LYS A 557 37.21 -42.63 5.68
C LYS A 557 38.36 -42.93 4.73
N GLY A 558 39.10 -44.00 5.08
CA GLY A 558 39.75 -44.95 4.19
C GLY A 558 40.64 -44.40 3.06
N ASN A 559 41.96 -44.54 3.26
CA ASN A 559 43.02 -44.61 2.26
C ASN A 559 42.58 -44.74 0.79
N LEU A 560 42.73 -43.67 0.01
CA LEU A 560 43.06 -43.75 -1.42
C LEU A 560 44.03 -42.62 -1.77
N ALA A 561 45.24 -43.02 -2.16
CA ALA A 561 46.33 -42.13 -2.53
C ALA A 561 45.98 -41.28 -3.77
N SER A 562 46.14 -39.95 -3.68
CA SER A 562 46.30 -39.11 -4.87
C SER A 562 47.01 -37.78 -4.56
N LYS A 563 48.26 -37.72 -5.01
CA LYS A 563 49.02 -36.57 -5.57
C LYS A 563 49.04 -35.25 -4.79
N ARG A 564 50.20 -34.99 -4.17
CA ARG A 564 50.70 -33.67 -3.73
C ARG A 564 50.41 -32.57 -4.76
N LYS A 565 49.51 -31.65 -4.42
CA LYS A 565 49.56 -30.26 -4.89
C LYS A 565 50.21 -29.44 -3.79
N VAL A 566 51.36 -28.84 -4.08
CA VAL A 566 52.06 -27.91 -3.18
C VAL A 566 51.17 -26.66 -3.05
N ARG A 567 50.52 -26.50 -1.90
CA ARG A 567 49.81 -25.27 -1.51
C ARG A 567 50.85 -24.41 -0.80
N VAL A 568 51.25 -23.30 -1.42
CA VAL A 568 52.06 -22.27 -0.75
C VAL A 568 51.20 -21.75 0.40
N GLN A 569 51.58 -22.09 1.63
CA GLN A 569 50.97 -21.54 2.85
C GLN A 569 51.52 -20.13 3.03
N ASP A 570 50.79 -19.14 2.54
CA ASP A 570 50.94 -17.77 3.03
C ASP A 570 50.25 -17.72 4.40
N PRO A 571 50.92 -17.28 5.49
CA PRO A 571 50.34 -17.26 6.84
C PRO A 571 49.37 -16.07 6.94
N CYS A 572 48.24 -16.15 6.25
CA CYS A 572 47.21 -15.13 6.33
C CYS A 572 46.41 -15.35 7.63
N PRO A 573 46.24 -14.33 8.50
CA PRO A 573 45.35 -14.46 9.64
C PRO A 573 43.93 -14.70 9.13
N VAL A 574 43.27 -15.70 9.71
CA VAL A 574 41.85 -16.01 9.45
C VAL A 574 41.02 -14.87 10.04
N LYS A 575 40.14 -14.24 9.23
CA LYS A 575 39.33 -13.06 9.63
C LYS A 575 37.82 -13.37 9.56
N PRO A 576 37.30 -14.25 10.44
CA PRO A 576 35.94 -14.76 10.30
C PRO A 576 34.89 -13.66 10.49
N GLY A 577 35.09 -12.69 11.38
CA GLY A 577 34.14 -11.59 11.59
C GLY A 577 34.00 -10.71 10.35
N LEU A 578 35.10 -10.41 9.65
CA LEU A 578 35.07 -9.63 8.42
C LEU A 578 34.39 -10.39 7.26
N ALA A 579 34.62 -11.70 7.17
CA ALA A 579 33.94 -12.57 6.20
C ALA A 579 32.40 -12.49 6.35
N LEU A 580 31.91 -12.57 7.60
CA LEU A 580 30.48 -12.46 7.89
C LEU A 580 29.92 -11.07 7.58
N VAL A 581 30.68 -9.99 7.84
CA VAL A 581 30.30 -8.62 7.46
C VAL A 581 30.07 -8.51 5.96
N TYR A 582 30.96 -9.09 5.15
CA TYR A 582 30.84 -9.03 3.69
C TYR A 582 29.63 -9.82 3.20
N VAL A 583 29.44 -11.06 3.69
CA VAL A 583 28.27 -11.89 3.32
C VAL A 583 26.97 -11.19 3.72
N GLU A 584 26.91 -10.61 4.92
CA GLU A 584 25.74 -9.88 5.37
C GLU A 584 25.43 -8.66 4.49
N TYR A 585 26.45 -7.89 4.12
CA TYR A 585 26.30 -6.76 3.21
C TYR A 585 25.73 -7.21 1.86
N LEU A 586 26.30 -8.28 1.28
CA LEU A 586 25.84 -8.86 0.01
C LEU A 586 24.38 -9.31 0.08
N LEU A 587 23.96 -10.00 1.16
CA LEU A 587 22.59 -10.49 1.31
C LEU A 587 21.56 -9.37 1.58
N THR A 588 21.99 -8.30 2.24
CA THR A 588 21.10 -7.18 2.62
C THR A 588 20.83 -6.23 1.45
N HIS A 589 21.78 -6.07 0.52
CA HIS A 589 21.65 -5.15 -0.62
C HIS A 589 21.05 -5.85 -1.86
N PRO A 590 19.88 -5.44 -2.39
CA PRO A 590 19.16 -6.21 -3.41
C PRO A 590 19.95 -6.55 -4.68
N LYS A 591 20.73 -5.60 -5.22
CA LYS A 591 21.56 -5.82 -6.41
C LYS A 591 22.70 -6.79 -6.14
N ASN A 592 23.38 -6.62 -5.01
CA ASN A 592 24.51 -7.50 -4.64
C ASN A 592 24.02 -8.90 -4.31
N ARG A 593 22.83 -9.02 -3.69
CA ARG A 593 22.17 -10.30 -3.46
C ARG A 593 21.86 -11.00 -4.77
N GLU A 594 21.35 -10.29 -5.78
CA GLU A 594 21.14 -10.87 -7.10
C GLU A 594 22.46 -11.36 -7.72
N CYS A 595 23.54 -10.58 -7.62
CA CYS A 595 24.87 -10.99 -8.05
C CYS A 595 25.37 -12.23 -7.29
N LEU A 596 25.25 -12.26 -5.96
CA LEU A 596 25.63 -13.41 -5.13
C LEU A 596 24.87 -14.67 -5.53
N LEU A 597 23.55 -14.58 -5.70
CA LEU A 597 22.68 -15.69 -6.10
C LEU A 597 22.86 -16.11 -7.58
N SER A 598 23.61 -15.34 -8.37
CA SER A 598 24.03 -15.73 -9.73
C SER A 598 25.29 -16.58 -9.74
N ALA A 599 26.01 -16.70 -8.61
CA ALA A 599 27.19 -17.54 -8.51
C ALA A 599 26.83 -19.04 -8.68
N PRO A 600 27.81 -19.89 -9.10
CA PRO A 600 27.57 -21.31 -9.26
C PRO A 600 27.06 -21.96 -7.95
N GLN A 601 26.01 -22.77 -8.05
CA GLN A 601 25.36 -23.43 -6.91
C GLN A 601 26.35 -24.20 -6.02
N LYS A 602 27.38 -24.84 -6.61
CA LYS A 602 28.46 -25.49 -5.85
C LYS A 602 29.17 -24.54 -4.89
N LYS A 603 29.51 -23.32 -5.31
CA LYS A 603 30.16 -22.32 -4.47
C LYS A 603 29.22 -21.80 -3.38
N LEU A 604 27.94 -21.63 -3.69
CA LEU A 604 26.92 -21.22 -2.72
C LEU A 604 26.69 -22.31 -1.65
N ASN A 605 26.68 -23.58 -2.05
CA ASN A 605 26.59 -24.71 -1.12
C ASN A 605 27.86 -24.85 -0.27
N CYS A 606 29.05 -24.55 -0.81
CA CYS A 606 30.28 -24.47 0.00
C CYS A 606 30.17 -23.38 1.07
N LEU A 607 29.68 -22.18 0.71
CA LEU A 607 29.44 -21.11 1.68
C LEU A 607 28.40 -21.53 2.74
N LEU A 608 27.29 -22.14 2.32
CA LEU A 608 26.26 -22.63 3.25
C LEU A 608 26.84 -23.65 4.24
N LYS A 609 27.65 -24.60 3.77
CA LYS A 609 28.34 -25.57 4.63
C LYS A 609 29.37 -24.94 5.57
N ALA A 610 30.13 -23.96 5.10
CA ALA A 610 31.08 -23.23 5.94
C ALA A 610 30.36 -22.46 7.08
N LEU A 611 29.18 -21.90 6.79
CA LEU A 611 28.35 -21.26 7.81
C LEU A 611 27.68 -22.28 8.75
N GLU A 612 27.37 -23.49 8.28
CA GLU A 612 26.76 -24.55 9.09
C GLU A 612 27.64 -25.01 10.26
N VAL A 613 28.98 -24.92 10.12
CA VAL A 613 29.96 -25.23 11.18
C VAL A 613 29.64 -24.47 12.48
N SER A 614 29.01 -23.29 12.39
CA SER A 614 28.61 -22.52 13.55
C SER A 614 27.65 -23.27 14.48
N LYS A 615 26.88 -24.26 14.00
CA LYS A 615 26.02 -25.10 14.86
C LYS A 615 26.87 -25.87 15.88
N GLY A 616 27.99 -26.46 15.44
CA GLY A 616 28.92 -27.17 16.32
C GLY A 616 29.64 -26.25 17.30
N ASP A 617 30.01 -25.04 16.85
CA ASP A 617 30.57 -24.02 17.75
C ASP A 617 29.54 -23.61 18.82
N LEU A 618 28.27 -23.39 18.44
CA LEU A 618 27.20 -23.06 19.38
C LEU A 618 26.90 -24.21 20.35
N GLU A 619 26.94 -25.47 19.91
CA GLU A 619 26.84 -26.64 20.80
C GLU A 619 27.97 -26.64 21.84
N SER A 620 29.22 -26.42 21.40
CA SER A 620 30.37 -26.39 22.32
C SER A 620 30.30 -25.25 23.33
N ILE A 621 29.79 -24.08 22.92
CA ILE A 621 29.56 -22.93 23.80
C ILE A 621 28.49 -23.25 24.84
N LEU A 622 27.45 -24.00 24.48
CA LEU A 622 26.39 -24.39 25.41
C LEU A 622 26.84 -25.50 26.39
N GLN A 623 27.64 -26.48 25.97
CA GLN A 623 27.95 -27.70 26.75
C GLN A 623 29.13 -27.62 27.75
N SER A 624 29.75 -26.44 27.91
CA SER A 624 31.02 -26.17 28.62
C SER A 624 31.58 -27.26 29.57
N SER A 625 32.17 -28.35 29.04
CA SER A 625 32.96 -29.31 29.84
C SER A 625 34.03 -30.11 29.09
N ASP A 626 34.11 -30.07 27.75
CA ASP A 626 35.22 -30.68 27.01
C ASP A 626 36.22 -29.61 26.54
N GLY A 627 37.49 -29.78 26.90
CA GLY A 627 38.56 -28.77 26.84
C GLY A 627 39.01 -28.29 25.44
N SER A 628 38.15 -28.26 24.44
CA SER A 628 38.45 -27.62 23.14
C SER A 628 37.84 -26.21 23.08
N PRO A 629 38.64 -25.13 22.94
CA PRO A 629 38.10 -23.79 22.77
C PRO A 629 37.26 -23.70 21.47
N PRO A 630 36.11 -23.00 21.49
CA PRO A 630 35.27 -22.83 20.30
C PRO A 630 36.05 -22.12 19.19
N ARG A 631 35.82 -22.49 17.93
CA ARG A 631 36.58 -21.94 16.78
C ARG A 631 36.22 -20.49 16.50
N LEU A 632 34.97 -20.14 16.81
CA LEU A 632 34.41 -18.80 16.67
C LEU A 632 34.05 -18.25 18.04
N SER A 633 34.19 -16.94 18.22
CA SER A 633 33.63 -16.27 19.41
C SER A 633 32.10 -16.34 19.40
N GLU A 634 31.47 -16.27 20.57
CA GLU A 634 30.01 -16.35 20.74
C GLU A 634 29.23 -15.48 19.74
N GLY A 635 29.56 -14.18 19.67
CA GLY A 635 28.90 -13.25 18.75
C GLY A 635 29.15 -13.57 17.26
N THR A 636 30.31 -14.12 16.92
CA THR A 636 30.65 -14.51 15.55
C THR A 636 29.91 -15.79 15.15
N ALA A 637 29.80 -16.77 16.05
CA ALA A 637 29.05 -18.00 15.84
C ALA A 637 27.54 -17.73 15.66
N LEU A 638 26.97 -16.85 16.49
CA LEU A 638 25.56 -16.44 16.37
C LEU A 638 25.29 -15.69 15.06
N ARG A 639 26.20 -14.82 14.62
CA ARG A 639 26.09 -14.14 13.33
C ARG A 639 26.23 -15.10 12.15
N ALA A 640 27.15 -16.07 12.21
CA ALA A 640 27.31 -17.11 11.21
C ALA A 640 26.05 -17.97 11.09
N PHE A 641 25.47 -18.38 12.22
CA PHE A 641 24.20 -19.12 12.27
C PHE A 641 23.03 -18.31 11.67
N SER A 642 22.95 -17.02 11.98
CA SER A 642 21.96 -16.13 11.38
C SER A 642 22.10 -16.04 9.85
N LEU A 643 23.33 -15.90 9.35
CA LEU A 643 23.59 -15.86 7.91
C LEU A 643 23.35 -17.21 7.24
N TYR A 644 23.65 -18.34 7.91
CA TYR A 644 23.30 -19.68 7.45
C TYR A 644 21.78 -19.80 7.21
N CYS A 645 20.98 -19.47 8.24
CA CYS A 645 19.53 -19.53 8.15
C CYS A 645 19.01 -18.58 7.06
N ARG A 646 19.46 -17.32 7.01
CA ARG A 646 19.03 -16.35 5.98
C ARG A 646 19.43 -16.76 4.55
N LEU A 647 20.65 -17.28 4.36
CA LEU A 647 21.13 -17.75 3.06
C LEU A 647 20.29 -18.92 2.57
N SER A 648 19.91 -19.86 3.45
CA SER A 648 19.05 -20.99 3.07
C SER A 648 17.72 -20.55 2.46
N ILE A 649 17.08 -19.49 2.99
CA ILE A 649 15.84 -18.91 2.42
C ILE A 649 16.10 -18.37 1.02
N HIS A 650 17.19 -17.61 0.85
CA HIS A 650 17.52 -17.01 -0.43
C HIS A 650 17.85 -18.07 -1.50
N LEU A 651 18.49 -19.17 -1.11
CA LEU A 651 18.74 -20.32 -1.98
C LEU A 651 17.44 -21.07 -2.30
N GLN A 652 16.56 -21.29 -1.31
CA GLN A 652 15.24 -21.89 -1.54
C GLN A 652 14.41 -21.05 -2.54
N HIS A 653 14.43 -19.73 -2.39
CA HIS A 653 13.73 -18.83 -3.31
C HIS A 653 14.31 -18.90 -4.73
N LYS A 654 15.64 -18.92 -4.87
CA LYS A 654 16.33 -18.92 -6.16
C LYS A 654 16.19 -20.25 -6.92
N PHE A 655 16.29 -21.37 -6.21
CA PHE A 655 16.32 -22.72 -6.78
C PHE A 655 15.01 -23.50 -6.55
N CYS A 656 13.88 -22.80 -6.39
CA CYS A 656 12.58 -23.38 -6.04
C CYS A 656 12.12 -24.51 -7.01
N SER A 657 12.54 -24.46 -8.29
CA SER A 657 12.26 -25.50 -9.28
C SER A 657 12.99 -26.83 -9.05
N GLU A 658 14.04 -26.85 -8.24
CA GLU A 658 14.90 -28.02 -7.99
C GLU A 658 14.45 -28.85 -6.77
N GLY A 659 13.31 -28.51 -6.15
CA GLY A 659 12.70 -29.25 -5.04
C GLY A 659 12.89 -28.62 -3.65
N LYS A 660 12.56 -29.37 -2.59
CA LYS A 660 12.56 -28.92 -1.18
C LYS A 660 13.95 -28.91 -0.51
N LEU A 661 15.05 -28.88 -1.29
CA LEU A 661 16.40 -29.14 -0.79
C LEU A 661 16.85 -28.20 0.36
N TYR A 662 16.53 -26.91 0.27
CA TYR A 662 16.94 -25.93 1.27
C TYR A 662 15.88 -25.74 2.35
N LEU A 663 14.61 -26.07 2.06
CA LEU A 663 13.57 -26.16 3.07
C LEU A 663 13.86 -27.31 4.05
N SER A 664 14.32 -28.47 3.55
CA SER A 664 14.76 -29.57 4.42
C SER A 664 15.96 -29.19 5.28
N THR A 665 16.86 -28.33 4.80
CA THR A 665 17.95 -27.78 5.63
C THR A 665 17.44 -26.98 6.83
N LEU A 666 16.35 -26.23 6.65
CA LEU A 666 15.68 -25.55 7.77
C LEU A 666 14.94 -26.54 8.67
N GLU A 667 14.29 -27.57 8.10
CA GLU A 667 13.67 -28.64 8.89
C GLU A 667 14.70 -29.37 9.77
N ASP A 668 15.84 -29.75 9.20
CA ASP A 668 16.98 -30.37 9.91
C ASP A 668 17.53 -29.44 11.00
N THR A 669 17.51 -28.13 10.77
CA THR A 669 17.91 -27.13 11.77
C THR A 669 16.88 -27.03 12.90
N GLY A 670 15.59 -27.18 12.62
CA GLY A 670 14.54 -27.33 13.62
C GLY A 670 14.72 -28.58 14.48
N SER A 671 15.00 -29.73 13.86
CA SER A 671 15.31 -30.98 14.57
C SER A 671 16.59 -30.89 15.39
N TRP A 672 17.61 -30.18 14.90
CA TRP A 672 18.82 -29.88 15.66
C TRP A 672 18.53 -29.02 16.90
N LEU A 673 17.73 -27.95 16.75
CA LEU A 673 17.29 -27.11 17.86
C LEU A 673 16.56 -27.92 18.93
N GLU A 674 15.66 -28.82 18.52
CA GLU A 674 14.91 -29.69 19.43
C GLU A 674 15.82 -30.68 20.17
N SER A 675 16.70 -31.35 19.44
CA SER A 675 17.55 -32.42 20.00
C SER A 675 18.78 -31.94 20.77
N LYS A 676 19.29 -30.73 20.49
CA LYS A 676 20.54 -30.21 21.09
C LYS A 676 20.35 -28.99 21.96
N VAL A 677 19.49 -28.05 21.57
CA VAL A 677 19.30 -26.80 22.31
C VAL A 677 18.18 -26.93 23.33
N LEU A 678 17.04 -27.52 22.97
CA LEU A 678 15.91 -27.70 23.90
C LEU A 678 16.16 -28.80 24.93
N SER A 679 16.76 -29.92 24.52
CA SER A 679 17.22 -30.96 25.46
C SER A 679 18.18 -30.39 26.50
N PHE A 680 19.15 -29.58 26.05
CA PHE A 680 20.07 -28.89 26.94
C PHE A 680 19.34 -27.97 27.94
N ILE A 681 18.31 -27.23 27.50
CA ILE A 681 17.53 -26.39 28.43
C ILE A 681 16.79 -27.24 29.47
N HIS A 682 16.38 -28.46 29.11
CA HIS A 682 15.66 -29.37 29.99
C HIS A 682 16.57 -30.05 31.03
N ASP A 683 17.79 -30.41 30.63
CA ASP A 683 18.70 -31.25 31.42
C ASP A 683 19.60 -30.47 32.40
N GLN A 684 19.56 -29.13 32.40
CA GLN A 684 20.49 -28.27 33.15
C GLN A 684 19.85 -27.49 34.30
N ASP A 685 20.62 -27.21 35.34
CA ASP A 685 20.18 -26.45 36.52
C ASP A 685 19.91 -24.97 36.23
N GLU A 686 19.01 -24.33 37.01
CA GLU A 686 18.60 -22.93 36.81
C GLU A 686 19.76 -21.92 36.83
N GLU A 687 20.84 -22.18 37.59
CA GLU A 687 22.01 -21.29 37.65
C GLU A 687 22.83 -21.34 36.36
N TYR A 688 22.98 -22.52 35.77
CA TYR A 688 23.70 -22.72 34.52
C TYR A 688 22.92 -22.16 33.31
N LEU A 689 21.59 -22.27 33.35
CA LEU A 689 20.69 -21.65 32.36
C LEU A 689 20.70 -20.12 32.40
N LYS A 690 20.98 -19.50 33.54
CA LYS A 690 21.13 -18.03 33.64
C LYS A 690 22.40 -17.56 32.93
N LEU A 691 23.49 -18.30 33.02
CA LEU A 691 24.78 -17.94 32.41
C LEU A 691 24.71 -17.97 30.87
N HIS A 692 24.05 -18.97 30.29
CA HIS A 692 23.94 -19.15 28.83
C HIS A 692 22.66 -18.58 28.21
N ARG A 693 21.90 -17.78 28.99
CA ARG A 693 20.59 -17.26 28.60
C ARG A 693 20.58 -16.52 27.27
N VAL A 694 21.55 -15.66 27.04
CA VAL A 694 21.63 -14.84 25.83
C VAL A 694 21.83 -15.72 24.59
N VAL A 695 22.68 -16.74 24.71
CA VAL A 695 23.06 -17.63 23.60
C VAL A 695 21.86 -18.42 23.12
N TYR A 696 21.24 -19.26 23.97
CA TYR A 696 20.10 -20.07 23.52
C TYR A 696 18.91 -19.21 23.08
N GLN A 697 18.71 -18.04 23.70
CA GLN A 697 17.65 -17.12 23.29
C GLN A 697 17.86 -16.58 21.88
N GLN A 698 19.07 -16.16 21.55
CA GLN A 698 19.39 -15.66 20.22
C GLN A 698 19.35 -16.75 19.16
N ILE A 699 19.74 -18.00 19.48
CA ILE A 699 19.63 -19.13 18.54
C ILE A 699 18.16 -19.38 18.18
N ILE A 700 17.29 -19.55 19.19
CA ILE A 700 15.85 -19.80 18.99
C ILE A 700 15.20 -18.63 18.26
N GLN A 701 15.46 -17.39 18.69
CA GLN A 701 14.89 -16.19 18.08
C GLN A 701 15.32 -16.04 16.61
N THR A 702 16.59 -16.33 16.29
CA THR A 702 17.11 -16.25 14.92
C THR A 702 16.39 -17.25 14.01
N TYR A 703 16.26 -18.50 14.45
CA TYR A 703 15.56 -19.53 13.69
C TYR A 703 14.08 -19.18 13.48
N LEU A 704 13.36 -18.85 14.54
CA LEU A 704 11.94 -18.50 14.46
C LEU A 704 11.69 -17.27 13.58
N THR A 705 12.58 -16.27 13.62
CA THR A 705 12.49 -15.08 12.75
C THR A 705 12.62 -15.46 11.28
N VAL A 706 13.60 -16.31 10.96
CA VAL A 706 13.79 -16.84 9.61
C VAL A 706 12.59 -17.67 9.15
N CYS A 707 12.07 -18.57 9.98
CA CYS A 707 10.90 -19.38 9.65
C CYS A 707 9.65 -18.52 9.43
N LYS A 708 9.44 -17.47 10.23
CA LYS A 708 8.39 -16.47 10.01
C LYS A 708 8.54 -15.80 8.64
N ASP A 709 9.74 -15.36 8.30
CA ASP A 709 10.02 -14.68 7.03
C ASP A 709 9.81 -15.62 5.83
N VAL A 710 10.17 -16.91 5.94
CA VAL A 710 9.89 -17.97 4.94
C VAL A 710 8.40 -18.10 4.65
N ILE A 711 7.57 -18.07 5.69
CA ILE A 711 6.11 -18.17 5.56
C ILE A 711 5.54 -16.88 4.95
N MET A 712 6.01 -15.72 5.42
CA MET A 712 5.62 -14.40 4.90
C MET A 712 5.87 -14.28 3.39
N VAL A 713 6.97 -14.83 2.87
CA VAL A 713 7.27 -14.83 1.42
C VAL A 713 6.66 -15.99 0.65
N GLY A 714 5.86 -16.85 1.30
CA GLY A 714 5.10 -17.94 0.67
C GLY A 714 5.91 -19.22 0.37
N LEU A 715 7.11 -19.38 0.94
CA LEU A 715 8.01 -20.51 0.63
C LEU A 715 7.84 -21.74 1.54
N GLY A 716 7.22 -21.62 2.72
CA GLY A 716 7.07 -22.74 3.67
C GLY A 716 5.76 -23.50 3.49
N ASP A 717 5.79 -24.73 2.97
CA ASP A 717 4.61 -25.58 2.67
C ASP A 717 3.80 -25.98 3.93
N CYS A 718 2.63 -26.61 3.77
CA CYS A 718 1.79 -27.01 4.90
C CYS A 718 2.49 -27.98 5.86
N LYS A 719 3.38 -28.84 5.35
CA LYS A 719 4.20 -29.76 6.15
C LYS A 719 5.18 -28.98 7.04
N PHE A 720 5.92 -28.05 6.46
CA PHE A 720 6.85 -27.17 7.17
C PHE A 720 6.13 -26.30 8.20
N GLN A 721 4.98 -25.73 7.85
CA GLN A 721 4.15 -24.95 8.78
C GLN A 721 3.71 -25.79 9.97
N THR A 722 3.26 -27.04 9.73
CA THR A 722 2.86 -27.97 10.79
C THR A 722 4.04 -28.30 11.72
N GLN A 723 5.20 -28.63 11.16
CA GLN A 723 6.42 -28.90 11.95
C GLN A 723 6.87 -27.68 12.75
N LEU A 724 6.85 -26.48 12.16
CA LEU A 724 7.19 -25.25 12.85
C LEU A 724 6.27 -24.99 14.04
N LEU A 725 4.96 -25.23 13.88
CA LEU A 725 4.00 -25.09 14.97
C LEU A 725 4.19 -26.16 16.05
N GLN A 726 4.55 -27.40 15.69
CA GLN A 726 4.92 -28.45 16.65
C GLN A 726 6.15 -28.06 17.47
N TRP A 727 7.22 -27.57 16.83
CA TRP A 727 8.39 -27.05 17.53
C TRP A 727 8.05 -25.85 18.40
N SER A 728 7.19 -24.95 17.92
CA SER A 728 6.70 -23.81 18.70
C SER A 728 5.97 -24.27 19.96
N LEU A 729 5.17 -25.34 19.87
CA LEU A 729 4.51 -25.92 21.03
C LEU A 729 5.50 -26.53 22.01
N GLY A 730 6.50 -27.29 21.53
CA GLY A 730 7.56 -27.86 22.36
C GLY A 730 8.40 -26.78 23.06
N LEU A 731 8.73 -25.69 22.36
CA LEU A 731 9.42 -24.51 22.90
C LEU A 731 8.64 -23.86 24.05
N MET A 732 7.32 -23.76 23.92
CA MET A 732 6.45 -23.20 24.95
C MET A 732 6.27 -24.12 26.17
N GLN A 733 6.58 -25.42 26.04
CA GLN A 733 6.52 -26.39 27.13
C GLN A 733 7.84 -26.48 27.91
N THR A 734 8.99 -26.37 27.24
CA THR A 734 10.32 -26.53 27.84
C THR A 734 10.90 -25.24 28.41
N VAL A 735 10.81 -24.14 27.66
CA VAL A 735 11.25 -22.82 28.10
C VAL A 735 10.04 -22.12 28.71
N LYS A 736 10.23 -21.26 29.73
CA LYS A 736 9.22 -20.24 30.10
C LYS A 736 9.04 -19.31 28.88
N GLY A 737 8.25 -19.75 27.89
CA GLY A 737 8.20 -19.27 26.50
C GLY A 737 7.70 -17.83 26.31
N LEU A 738 7.56 -17.09 27.41
CA LEU A 738 7.14 -15.70 27.50
C LEU A 738 7.98 -14.79 26.58
N PHE A 739 9.28 -15.05 26.44
CA PHE A 739 10.18 -14.25 25.59
C PHE A 739 9.83 -14.30 24.10
N TYR A 740 9.24 -15.41 23.63
CA TYR A 740 8.99 -15.62 22.20
C TYR A 740 7.55 -15.36 21.79
N VAL A 741 6.65 -15.06 22.73
CA VAL A 741 5.20 -14.89 22.47
C VAL A 741 4.94 -13.88 21.35
N SER A 742 5.63 -12.74 21.35
CA SER A 742 5.49 -11.72 20.30
C SER A 742 5.87 -12.25 18.90
N LEU A 743 6.97 -13.01 18.82
CA LEU A 743 7.44 -13.60 17.56
C LEU A 743 6.53 -14.74 17.09
N LEU A 744 6.07 -15.59 18.01
CA LEU A 744 5.13 -16.67 17.73
C LEU A 744 3.78 -16.11 17.25
N LEU A 745 3.27 -15.02 17.82
CA LEU A 745 2.07 -14.34 17.33
C LEU A 745 2.27 -13.85 15.88
N GLY A 746 3.47 -13.34 15.58
CA GLY A 746 3.88 -13.03 14.20
C GLY A 746 3.81 -14.25 13.29
N ILE A 747 4.34 -15.40 13.71
CA ILE A 747 4.27 -16.66 12.94
C ILE A 747 2.81 -17.09 12.71
N LEU A 748 1.96 -17.08 13.75
CA LEU A 748 0.54 -17.44 13.63
C LEU A 748 -0.20 -16.51 12.65
N LYS A 749 0.11 -15.21 12.69
CA LYS A 749 -0.41 -14.21 11.74
C LYS A 749 0.00 -14.52 10.30
N GLU A 750 1.29 -14.79 10.05
CA GLU A 750 1.76 -15.09 8.69
C GLU A 750 1.21 -16.42 8.17
N ILE A 751 1.13 -17.46 9.02
CA ILE A 751 0.51 -18.76 8.64
C ILE A 751 -0.95 -18.56 8.27
N THR A 752 -1.74 -17.90 9.12
CA THR A 752 -3.15 -17.65 8.86
C THR A 752 -3.37 -16.77 7.62
N GLY A 753 -2.50 -15.80 7.35
CA GLY A 753 -2.56 -14.97 6.14
C GLY A 753 -2.12 -15.68 4.85
N SER A 754 -1.16 -16.61 4.92
CA SER A 754 -0.53 -17.24 3.73
C SER A 754 -1.44 -18.22 2.98
N SER A 755 -2.43 -18.81 3.67
CA SER A 755 -3.35 -19.86 3.18
C SER A 755 -4.16 -19.51 1.91
N LEU A 756 -4.32 -18.23 1.55
CA LEU A 756 -5.01 -17.81 0.33
C LEU A 756 -4.13 -17.78 -0.94
N THR A 757 -2.80 -17.79 -0.80
CA THR A 757 -1.88 -17.63 -1.95
C THR A 757 -1.54 -18.94 -2.65
N ARG A 758 -1.79 -20.08 -2.00
CA ARG A 758 -1.55 -21.41 -2.57
C ARG A 758 -2.80 -21.95 -3.22
N LYS A 759 -2.80 -21.93 -4.56
CA LYS A 759 -3.60 -22.89 -5.32
C LYS A 759 -2.95 -24.25 -5.10
N THR A 760 -3.77 -25.25 -4.80
CA THR A 760 -3.43 -26.67 -4.54
C THR A 760 -2.62 -26.95 -3.27
N ASP A 761 -3.34 -27.20 -2.17
CA ASP A 761 -3.02 -28.21 -1.14
C ASP A 761 -4.38 -28.81 -0.71
N SER A 762 -4.40 -30.06 -0.22
CA SER A 762 -5.64 -30.73 0.19
C SER A 762 -6.33 -29.96 1.33
N GLU A 763 -7.67 -29.87 1.31
CA GLU A 763 -8.44 -29.20 2.39
C GLU A 763 -8.11 -29.80 3.77
N GLU A 764 -7.72 -31.08 3.80
CA GLU A 764 -7.28 -31.80 5.00
C GLU A 764 -5.97 -31.27 5.60
N GLU A 765 -4.95 -31.00 4.79
CA GLU A 765 -3.66 -30.49 5.29
C GLU A 765 -3.80 -29.08 5.87
N VAL A 766 -4.63 -28.25 5.25
CA VAL A 766 -4.93 -26.89 5.74
C VAL A 766 -5.69 -26.95 7.07
N ALA A 767 -6.61 -27.91 7.22
CA ALA A 767 -7.32 -28.12 8.48
C ALA A 767 -6.39 -28.52 9.62
N VAL A 768 -5.40 -29.39 9.36
CA VAL A 768 -4.38 -29.79 10.36
C VAL A 768 -3.53 -28.59 10.80
N VAL A 769 -3.11 -27.74 9.85
CA VAL A 769 -2.35 -26.51 10.18
C VAL A 769 -3.18 -25.60 11.08
N PHE A 770 -4.45 -25.38 10.77
CA PHE A 770 -5.32 -24.51 11.55
C PHE A 770 -5.71 -25.06 12.92
N ASP A 771 -5.89 -26.37 13.06
CA ASP A 771 -6.01 -27.02 14.36
C ASP A 771 -4.75 -26.76 15.22
N MET A 772 -3.56 -26.88 14.62
CA MET A 772 -2.32 -26.59 15.32
C MET A 772 -2.15 -25.09 15.67
N VAL A 773 -2.60 -24.17 14.79
CA VAL A 773 -2.63 -22.72 15.10
C VAL A 773 -3.45 -22.46 16.37
N GLN A 774 -4.62 -23.09 16.51
CA GLN A 774 -5.45 -22.95 17.69
C GLN A 774 -4.74 -23.50 18.95
N LYS A 775 -4.15 -24.69 18.87
CA LYS A 775 -3.41 -25.32 19.98
C LYS A 775 -2.24 -24.47 20.45
N VAL A 776 -1.43 -23.96 19.52
CA VAL A 776 -0.31 -23.06 19.85
C VAL A 776 -0.83 -21.77 20.46
N PHE A 777 -1.87 -21.15 19.89
CA PHE A 777 -2.46 -19.93 20.43
C PHE A 777 -3.01 -20.11 21.85
N GLN A 778 -3.75 -21.21 22.09
CA GLN A 778 -4.24 -21.57 23.42
C GLN A 778 -3.09 -21.70 24.42
N ARG A 779 -2.05 -22.45 24.06
CA ARG A 779 -0.90 -22.63 24.95
C ARG A 779 -0.18 -21.32 25.25
N MET A 780 -0.10 -20.41 24.28
CA MET A 780 0.45 -19.07 24.48
C MET A 780 -0.35 -18.26 25.49
N LEU A 781 -1.68 -18.24 25.40
CA LEU A 781 -2.53 -17.55 26.38
C LEU A 781 -2.45 -18.19 27.77
N GLU A 782 -2.36 -19.52 27.87
CA GLU A 782 -2.15 -20.22 29.15
C GLU A 782 -0.82 -19.81 29.82
N CYS A 783 0.28 -19.79 29.05
CA CYS A 783 1.58 -19.35 29.54
C CYS A 783 1.55 -17.88 30.00
N MET A 784 0.89 -17.01 29.25
CA MET A 784 0.69 -15.61 29.64
C MET A 784 -0.12 -15.49 30.94
N ALA A 785 -1.27 -16.17 31.02
CA ALA A 785 -2.12 -16.18 32.21
C ALA A 785 -1.37 -16.69 33.46
N TRP A 786 -0.54 -17.72 33.29
CA TRP A 786 0.31 -18.25 34.35
C TRP A 786 1.35 -17.23 34.82
N SER A 787 1.99 -16.49 33.89
CA SER A 787 2.93 -15.40 34.22
C SER A 787 2.27 -14.32 35.05
N PHE A 788 1.05 -13.89 34.67
CA PHE A 788 0.26 -12.93 35.45
C PHE A 788 -0.02 -13.39 36.89
N LYS A 789 -0.24 -14.70 37.09
CA LYS A 789 -0.53 -15.27 38.41
C LYS A 789 0.71 -15.40 39.31
N LYS A 790 1.88 -15.71 38.74
CA LYS A 790 3.10 -16.02 39.50
C LYS A 790 4.06 -14.84 39.62
N GLN A 791 4.18 -14.01 38.58
CA GLN A 791 5.12 -12.89 38.49
C GLN A 791 4.43 -11.67 37.86
N PRO A 792 3.63 -10.90 38.62
CA PRO A 792 2.77 -9.86 38.08
C PRO A 792 3.53 -8.74 37.36
N GLU A 793 4.74 -8.39 37.81
CA GLU A 793 5.58 -7.37 37.17
C GLU A 793 6.09 -7.80 35.78
N GLU A 794 6.58 -9.03 35.65
CA GLU A 794 7.02 -9.60 34.36
C GLU A 794 5.83 -9.80 33.42
N GLY A 795 4.66 -10.20 33.96
CA GLY A 795 3.42 -10.31 33.20
C GLY A 795 2.96 -8.98 32.61
N LEU A 796 3.08 -7.88 33.35
CA LEU A 796 2.78 -6.54 32.86
C LEU A 796 3.75 -6.08 31.77
N GLN A 797 5.05 -6.38 31.88
CA GLN A 797 6.01 -6.07 30.82
C GLN A 797 5.72 -6.85 29.53
N LEU A 798 5.41 -8.14 29.67
CA LEU A 798 5.01 -8.99 28.54
C LEU A 798 3.78 -8.40 27.84
N LEU A 799 2.80 -7.93 28.60
CA LEU A 799 1.57 -7.33 28.10
C LEU A 799 1.80 -6.20 27.09
N TYR A 800 2.68 -5.27 27.44
CA TYR A 800 2.99 -4.13 26.57
C TYR A 800 3.66 -4.58 25.27
N SER A 801 4.50 -5.63 25.34
CA SER A 801 5.20 -6.15 24.17
C SER A 801 4.31 -6.93 23.19
N VAL A 802 3.23 -7.57 23.68
CA VAL A 802 2.36 -8.44 22.87
C VAL A 802 1.11 -7.75 22.34
N GLN A 803 0.75 -6.56 22.84
CA GLN A 803 -0.54 -5.93 22.52
C GLN A 803 -0.73 -5.70 21.01
N THR A 804 0.32 -5.23 20.32
CA THR A 804 0.28 -4.98 18.88
C THR A 804 0.30 -6.29 18.07
N PRO A 805 1.24 -7.24 18.29
CA PRO A 805 1.22 -8.54 17.62
C PRO A 805 -0.10 -9.31 17.79
N LEU A 806 -0.68 -9.28 18.99
CA LEU A 806 -1.95 -9.95 19.29
C LEU A 806 -3.11 -9.29 18.54
N HIS A 807 -3.14 -7.95 18.47
CA HIS A 807 -4.13 -7.22 17.68
C HIS A 807 -4.01 -7.53 16.19
N GLU A 808 -2.80 -7.61 15.65
CA GLU A 808 -2.57 -7.96 14.24
C GLU A 808 -2.99 -9.38 13.90
N PHE A 809 -2.70 -10.35 14.78
CA PHE A 809 -3.14 -11.74 14.61
C PHE A 809 -4.67 -11.85 14.62
N ILE A 810 -5.33 -11.28 15.65
CA ILE A 810 -6.81 -11.27 15.74
C ILE A 810 -7.42 -10.56 14.54
N GLY A 811 -6.83 -9.43 14.12
CA GLY A 811 -7.27 -8.70 12.92
C GLY A 811 -7.15 -9.55 11.66
N THR A 812 -6.08 -10.33 11.51
CA THR A 812 -5.87 -11.23 10.37
C THR A 812 -6.92 -12.35 10.34
N VAL A 813 -7.15 -13.02 11.47
CA VAL A 813 -8.21 -14.04 11.61
C VAL A 813 -9.59 -13.43 11.32
N GLN A 814 -9.87 -12.23 11.83
CA GLN A 814 -11.12 -11.52 11.59
C GLN A 814 -11.32 -11.06 10.14
N CYS A 815 -10.25 -10.72 9.42
CA CYS A 815 -10.35 -10.25 8.04
C CYS A 815 -10.53 -11.39 7.05
N TRP A 816 -9.92 -12.55 7.31
CA TRP A 816 -9.77 -13.61 6.31
C TRP A 816 -10.53 -14.90 6.62
N HIS A 817 -10.82 -15.16 7.90
CA HIS A 817 -11.32 -16.47 8.35
C HIS A 817 -12.68 -16.41 9.04
N VAL A 818 -13.47 -15.35 8.84
CA VAL A 818 -14.79 -15.18 9.51
C VAL A 818 -15.66 -16.43 9.36
N ASP A 819 -16.25 -16.89 10.47
CA ASP A 819 -17.16 -18.04 10.57
C ASP A 819 -16.52 -19.42 10.30
N THR A 820 -15.20 -19.51 10.17
CA THR A 820 -14.46 -20.79 10.07
C THR A 820 -14.12 -21.40 11.44
N PRO A 821 -13.73 -22.69 11.52
CA PRO A 821 -13.32 -23.31 12.78
C PRO A 821 -12.16 -22.59 13.48
N VAL A 822 -11.17 -22.08 12.74
CA VAL A 822 -10.04 -21.32 13.32
C VAL A 822 -10.46 -19.98 13.87
N HIS A 823 -11.41 -19.31 13.22
CA HIS A 823 -11.98 -18.07 13.75
C HIS A 823 -12.71 -18.34 15.05
N ARG A 824 -13.65 -19.29 15.07
CA ARG A 824 -14.36 -19.66 16.31
C ARG A 824 -13.38 -20.04 17.41
N GLY A 825 -12.49 -21.02 17.18
CA GLY A 825 -11.53 -21.47 18.18
C GLY A 825 -10.63 -20.37 18.76
N VAL A 826 -10.15 -19.41 17.95
CA VAL A 826 -9.38 -18.27 18.46
C VAL A 826 -10.23 -17.38 19.37
N PHE A 827 -11.47 -17.07 18.98
CA PHE A 827 -12.38 -16.26 19.79
C PHE A 827 -12.84 -17.00 21.06
N SER A 828 -13.17 -18.30 20.99
CA SER A 828 -13.50 -19.11 22.17
C SER A 828 -12.33 -19.15 23.16
N THR A 829 -11.09 -19.26 22.67
CA THR A 829 -9.88 -19.21 23.51
C THR A 829 -9.74 -17.85 24.24
N LEU A 830 -9.97 -16.74 23.54
CA LEU A 830 -9.93 -15.39 24.14
C LEU A 830 -11.04 -15.19 25.20
N ILE A 831 -12.23 -15.74 24.94
CA ILE A 831 -13.36 -15.72 25.86
C ILE A 831 -13.01 -16.55 27.11
N ALA A 832 -12.58 -17.79 26.95
CA ALA A 832 -12.21 -18.68 28.03
C ALA A 832 -11.14 -18.05 28.93
N ALA A 833 -10.07 -17.50 28.35
CA ALA A 833 -9.01 -16.80 29.06
C ALA A 833 -9.53 -15.63 29.93
N SER A 834 -10.46 -14.85 29.38
CA SER A 834 -11.05 -13.70 30.08
C SER A 834 -12.03 -14.11 31.18
N VAL A 835 -12.90 -15.08 30.88
CA VAL A 835 -13.91 -15.60 31.82
C VAL A 835 -13.23 -16.30 33.00
N VAL A 836 -12.22 -17.14 32.76
CA VAL A 836 -11.49 -17.86 33.82
C VAL A 836 -10.82 -16.91 34.79
N GLU A 837 -10.17 -15.84 34.33
CA GLU A 837 -9.53 -14.86 35.22
C GLU A 837 -10.56 -14.10 36.07
N ILE A 838 -11.64 -13.61 35.46
CA ILE A 838 -12.70 -12.88 36.16
C ILE A 838 -13.41 -13.80 37.15
N SER A 839 -13.75 -15.04 36.77
CA SER A 839 -14.37 -16.02 37.66
C SER A 839 -13.45 -16.40 38.83
N HIS A 840 -12.13 -16.49 38.61
CA HIS A 840 -11.18 -16.72 39.70
C HIS A 840 -11.16 -15.54 40.68
N GLN A 841 -11.19 -14.30 40.18
CA GLN A 841 -11.27 -13.12 41.03
C GLN A 841 -12.57 -13.12 41.85
N LEU A 842 -13.72 -13.36 41.20
CA LEU A 842 -15.04 -13.41 41.86
C LEU A 842 -15.10 -14.44 43.00
N ARG A 843 -14.45 -15.60 42.84
CA ARG A 843 -14.38 -16.63 43.89
C ARG A 843 -13.43 -16.28 45.05
N LYS A 844 -12.51 -15.33 44.85
CA LYS A 844 -11.49 -14.97 45.86
C LYS A 844 -11.94 -13.82 46.76
N VAL A 845 -12.96 -13.06 46.36
CA VAL A 845 -13.50 -11.95 47.13
C VAL A 845 -14.13 -12.48 48.42
N SER A 846 -13.65 -11.98 49.55
CA SER A 846 -14.12 -12.36 50.90
C SER A 846 -15.17 -11.38 51.44
N ASP A 847 -15.21 -10.16 50.90
CA ASP A 847 -16.12 -9.09 51.30
C ASP A 847 -17.18 -8.85 50.21
N MET A 848 -18.45 -9.02 50.54
CA MET A 848 -19.56 -8.90 49.59
C MET A 848 -19.72 -7.47 49.06
N GLU A 849 -19.18 -6.45 49.74
CA GLU A 849 -19.21 -5.05 49.26
C GLU A 849 -18.28 -4.81 48.06
N GLU A 850 -17.28 -5.67 47.82
CA GLU A 850 -16.35 -5.56 46.67
C GLU A 850 -16.90 -6.14 45.36
N LEU A 851 -18.04 -6.84 45.38
CA LEU A 851 -18.65 -7.53 44.23
C LEU A 851 -19.51 -6.60 43.34
N THR A 852 -19.06 -5.37 43.12
CA THR A 852 -19.79 -4.39 42.31
C THR A 852 -19.55 -4.61 40.79
N PRO A 853 -20.55 -4.30 39.93
CA PRO A 853 -20.38 -4.40 38.48
C PRO A 853 -19.28 -3.44 37.97
N PRO A 854 -18.44 -3.85 36.99
CA PRO A 854 -17.30 -3.05 36.57
C PRO A 854 -17.72 -1.70 35.96
N GLU A 855 -17.15 -0.62 36.47
CA GLU A 855 -17.45 0.73 36.00
C GLU A 855 -16.87 1.04 34.61
N GLY A 856 -15.79 0.35 34.23
CA GLY A 856 -15.14 0.46 32.93
C GLY A 856 -13.99 -0.54 32.76
N LEU A 857 -13.19 -0.37 31.71
CA LEU A 857 -12.10 -1.30 31.37
C LEU A 857 -11.07 -1.47 32.50
N SER A 858 -10.79 -0.39 33.26
CA SER A 858 -9.86 -0.40 34.40
C SER A 858 -10.32 -1.28 35.57
N ALA A 859 -11.60 -1.62 35.65
CA ALA A 859 -12.15 -2.46 36.73
C ALA A 859 -11.97 -3.97 36.46
N LEU A 860 -11.62 -4.37 35.24
CA LEU A 860 -11.29 -5.77 34.93
C LEU A 860 -9.90 -6.16 35.46
N PRO A 861 -9.67 -7.44 35.81
CA PRO A 861 -8.34 -7.91 36.18
C PRO A 861 -7.32 -7.78 35.01
N PRO A 862 -6.00 -7.76 35.29
CA PRO A 862 -5.00 -7.27 34.35
C PRO A 862 -4.95 -7.98 32.98
N PHE A 863 -5.15 -9.29 32.93
CA PHE A 863 -5.05 -10.05 31.68
C PHE A 863 -6.28 -9.84 30.79
N SER A 864 -7.48 -10.02 31.33
CA SER A 864 -8.78 -9.75 30.70
C SER A 864 -8.92 -8.28 30.29
N ARG A 865 -8.46 -7.34 31.12
CA ARG A 865 -8.36 -5.91 30.77
C ARG A 865 -7.59 -5.69 29.47
N CYS A 866 -6.49 -6.40 29.25
CA CYS A 866 -5.73 -6.28 28.01
C CYS A 866 -6.45 -6.90 26.83
N LEU A 867 -6.94 -8.14 26.97
CA LEU A 867 -7.64 -8.85 25.89
C LEU A 867 -8.85 -8.04 25.42
N ILE A 868 -9.69 -7.58 26.35
CA ILE A 868 -10.86 -6.74 26.04
C ILE A 868 -10.43 -5.39 25.49
N GLY A 869 -9.36 -4.79 26.03
CA GLY A 869 -8.78 -3.56 25.51
C GLY A 869 -8.32 -3.66 24.05
N ILE A 870 -7.91 -4.83 23.58
CA ILE A 870 -7.58 -5.10 22.18
C ILE A 870 -8.85 -5.30 21.34
N ILE A 871 -9.80 -6.09 21.84
CA ILE A 871 -11.06 -6.41 21.16
C ILE A 871 -11.85 -5.12 20.85
N ILE A 872 -11.98 -4.21 21.82
CA ILE A 872 -12.75 -2.97 21.66
C ILE A 872 -12.12 -1.94 20.71
N LYS A 873 -10.92 -2.18 20.17
CA LYS A 873 -10.29 -1.28 19.17
C LYS A 873 -10.93 -1.39 17.79
N SER A 874 -11.61 -2.51 17.46
CA SER A 874 -12.17 -2.76 16.13
C SER A 874 -13.63 -3.20 16.22
N PRO A 875 -14.58 -2.50 15.53
CA PRO A 875 -15.99 -2.84 15.61
C PRO A 875 -16.33 -4.22 15.01
N ASN A 876 -15.52 -4.72 14.06
CA ASN A 876 -15.73 -6.05 13.48
C ASN A 876 -15.29 -7.16 14.44
N VAL A 877 -14.17 -6.96 15.14
CA VAL A 877 -13.69 -7.89 16.18
C VAL A 877 -14.67 -7.94 17.34
N VAL A 878 -15.21 -6.79 17.78
CA VAL A 878 -16.29 -6.75 18.79
C VAL A 878 -17.51 -7.57 18.35
N ARG A 879 -17.92 -7.44 17.09
CA ARG A 879 -19.08 -8.17 16.58
C ARG A 879 -18.87 -9.69 16.65
N SER A 880 -17.74 -10.18 16.13
CA SER A 880 -17.42 -11.62 16.13
C SER A 880 -17.17 -12.15 17.54
N PHE A 881 -16.54 -11.37 18.41
CA PHE A 881 -16.39 -11.73 19.82
C PHE A 881 -17.76 -11.92 20.50
N LEU A 882 -18.72 -11.02 20.26
CA LEU A 882 -20.07 -11.14 20.82
C LEU A 882 -20.87 -12.31 20.22
N ASP A 883 -20.67 -12.61 18.93
CA ASP A 883 -21.30 -13.77 18.27
C ASP A 883 -20.81 -15.08 18.86
N GLU A 884 -19.49 -15.24 19.00
CA GLU A 884 -18.88 -16.43 19.59
C GLU A 884 -19.22 -16.53 21.08
N LEU A 885 -19.22 -15.42 21.83
CA LEU A 885 -19.63 -15.40 23.23
C LEU A 885 -21.08 -15.85 23.42
N LYS A 886 -21.98 -15.43 22.52
CA LYS A 886 -23.35 -15.94 22.49
C LYS A 886 -23.38 -17.44 22.22
N ALA A 887 -22.58 -17.92 21.27
CA ALA A 887 -22.49 -19.33 20.94
C ALA A 887 -22.03 -20.15 22.15
N CYS A 888 -20.94 -19.77 22.82
CA CYS A 888 -20.40 -20.44 24.02
C CYS A 888 -21.42 -20.52 25.17
N VAL A 889 -22.27 -19.50 25.35
CA VAL A 889 -23.33 -19.52 26.37
C VAL A 889 -24.49 -20.44 25.97
N ILE A 890 -24.77 -20.58 24.67
CA ILE A 890 -25.83 -21.47 24.16
C ILE A 890 -25.38 -22.93 24.19
N SER A 891 -24.13 -23.22 23.81
CA SER A 891 -23.51 -24.55 23.77
C SER A 891 -23.14 -25.10 25.14
N GLU A 892 -23.31 -24.32 26.21
CA GLU A 892 -22.95 -24.70 27.58
C GLU A 892 -21.43 -24.88 27.80
N ASP A 893 -20.61 -24.25 26.95
CA ASP A 893 -19.17 -24.15 27.22
C ASP A 893 -18.87 -23.20 28.40
N ILE A 894 -19.81 -22.31 28.72
CA ILE A 894 -19.76 -21.39 29.87
C ILE A 894 -20.95 -21.72 30.79
N GLU A 895 -20.66 -22.48 31.85
CA GLU A 895 -21.64 -22.91 32.85
C GLU A 895 -21.35 -22.36 34.25
N GLY A 896 -22.42 -22.29 35.05
CA GLY A 896 -22.36 -21.86 36.45
C GLY A 896 -22.50 -20.36 36.63
N ILE A 897 -23.07 -19.98 37.76
CA ILE A 897 -23.43 -18.59 38.08
C ILE A 897 -22.22 -17.65 38.02
N VAL A 898 -21.08 -18.09 38.56
CA VAL A 898 -19.82 -17.30 38.58
C VAL A 898 -19.30 -17.02 37.17
N CYS A 899 -19.40 -17.98 36.25
CA CYS A 899 -18.95 -17.82 34.87
C CYS A 899 -19.92 -16.92 34.08
N LEU A 900 -21.23 -17.08 34.29
CA LEU A 900 -22.24 -16.21 33.69
C LEU A 900 -22.08 -14.75 34.18
N THR A 901 -21.81 -14.53 35.46
CA THR A 901 -21.50 -13.19 35.99
C THR A 901 -20.23 -12.60 35.39
N ALA A 902 -19.18 -13.41 35.18
CA ALA A 902 -17.98 -12.97 34.47
C ALA A 902 -18.31 -12.52 33.02
N VAL A 903 -19.21 -13.21 32.33
CA VAL A 903 -19.68 -12.79 31.00
C VAL A 903 -20.46 -11.47 31.08
N VAL A 904 -21.31 -11.28 32.10
CA VAL A 904 -22.01 -10.00 32.35
C VAL A 904 -21.02 -8.85 32.50
N HIS A 905 -19.92 -9.06 33.24
CA HIS A 905 -18.85 -8.08 33.41
C HIS A 905 -18.19 -7.72 32.06
N LEU A 906 -17.93 -8.70 31.20
CA LEU A 906 -17.35 -8.47 29.87
C LEU A 906 -18.27 -7.64 28.96
N ILE A 907 -19.55 -7.99 28.86
CA ILE A 907 -20.49 -7.27 27.98
C ILE A 907 -20.76 -5.85 28.48
N LEU A 908 -20.74 -5.61 29.79
CA LEU A 908 -20.92 -4.28 30.38
C LEU A 908 -19.77 -3.35 29.98
N VAL A 909 -18.53 -3.83 30.06
CA VAL A 909 -17.33 -3.08 29.66
C VAL A 909 -17.32 -2.81 28.15
N ILE A 910 -17.71 -3.79 27.32
CA ILE A 910 -17.82 -3.61 25.87
C ILE A 910 -18.90 -2.57 25.53
N ASN A 911 -20.05 -2.59 26.20
CA ASN A 911 -21.16 -1.65 25.97
C ASN A 911 -20.78 -0.20 26.30
N LYS A 912 -19.97 0.00 27.34
CA LYS A 912 -19.43 1.32 27.74
C LYS A 912 -18.26 1.79 26.86
N GLY A 913 -17.77 0.95 25.95
CA GLY A 913 -16.70 1.29 25.01
C GLY A 913 -17.10 2.28 23.91
N LYS A 914 -16.13 2.70 23.09
CA LYS A 914 -16.36 3.67 21.98
C LYS A 914 -17.31 3.15 20.89
N HIS A 915 -17.43 1.84 20.74
CA HIS A 915 -18.21 1.21 19.68
C HIS A 915 -19.46 0.52 20.25
N LYS A 916 -20.61 1.21 20.23
CA LYS A 916 -21.89 0.62 20.62
C LYS A 916 -22.34 -0.42 19.59
N SER A 917 -22.51 -1.67 20.02
CA SER A 917 -22.96 -2.78 19.17
C SER A 917 -24.36 -3.23 19.60
N SER A 918 -25.30 -3.34 18.65
CA SER A 918 -26.65 -3.85 18.93
C SER A 918 -26.62 -5.30 19.44
N LYS A 919 -25.57 -6.07 19.10
CA LYS A 919 -25.40 -7.47 19.52
C LYS A 919 -25.19 -7.66 21.01
N VAL A 920 -24.82 -6.61 21.76
CA VAL A 920 -24.70 -6.67 23.22
C VAL A 920 -26.05 -7.04 23.84
N LYS A 921 -27.15 -6.50 23.33
CA LYS A 921 -28.51 -6.83 23.80
C LYS A 921 -28.87 -8.29 23.51
N ASP A 922 -28.43 -8.82 22.37
CA ASP A 922 -28.69 -10.22 21.99
C ASP A 922 -27.97 -11.20 22.93
N VAL A 923 -26.72 -10.90 23.29
CA VAL A 923 -25.96 -11.67 24.28
C VAL A 923 -26.60 -11.54 25.65
N ALA A 924 -26.92 -10.32 26.09
CA ALA A 924 -27.57 -10.04 27.37
C ALA A 924 -28.90 -10.80 27.54
N ALA A 925 -29.75 -10.82 26.51
CA ALA A 925 -31.00 -11.58 26.52
C ALA A 925 -30.78 -13.10 26.57
N THR A 926 -29.67 -13.59 26.02
CA THR A 926 -29.31 -15.01 26.07
C THR A 926 -28.83 -15.41 27.47
N ILE A 927 -28.04 -14.55 28.12
CA ILE A 927 -27.60 -14.75 29.51
C ILE A 927 -28.80 -14.65 30.46
N ASP A 928 -29.69 -13.67 30.29
CA ASP A 928 -30.91 -13.54 31.12
C ASP A 928 -31.77 -14.80 31.08
N ARG A 929 -31.92 -15.42 29.90
CA ARG A 929 -32.63 -16.72 29.77
C ARG A 929 -31.92 -17.84 30.52
N LYS A 930 -30.58 -17.92 30.44
CA LYS A 930 -29.79 -18.94 31.15
C LYS A 930 -29.78 -18.73 32.66
N LEU A 931 -29.70 -17.47 33.12
CA LEU A 931 -29.75 -17.14 34.55
C LEU A 931 -31.07 -17.57 35.19
N LYS A 932 -32.21 -17.45 34.50
CA LYS A 932 -33.51 -17.91 35.04
C LYS A 932 -33.55 -19.38 35.42
N ALA A 933 -32.68 -20.22 34.86
CA ALA A 933 -32.54 -21.62 35.30
C ALA A 933 -31.93 -21.77 36.70
N PHE A 934 -31.28 -20.72 37.22
CA PHE A 934 -30.66 -20.66 38.55
C PHE A 934 -31.51 -19.90 39.57
N MET A 935 -32.80 -19.65 39.28
CA MET A 935 -33.70 -18.90 40.16
C MET A 935 -33.82 -19.52 41.57
N GLU A 936 -33.66 -20.85 41.68
CA GLU A 936 -33.70 -21.57 42.96
C GLU A 936 -32.57 -21.16 43.92
N ILE A 937 -31.44 -20.61 43.43
CA ILE A 937 -30.33 -20.09 44.27
C ILE A 937 -30.81 -18.93 45.18
N THR A 938 -31.88 -18.22 44.80
CA THR A 938 -32.48 -17.16 45.64
C THR A 938 -33.09 -17.67 46.94
N LEU A 939 -33.27 -18.99 47.08
CA LEU A 939 -33.79 -19.65 48.29
C LEU A 939 -32.70 -19.98 49.31
N GLU A 940 -31.41 -19.90 48.93
CA GLU A 940 -30.30 -20.10 49.85
C GLU A 940 -30.02 -18.80 50.65
N GLU A 941 -29.82 -18.92 51.97
CA GLU A 941 -29.41 -17.79 52.81
C GLU A 941 -27.88 -17.62 52.76
N ASP A 942 -27.42 -16.37 52.57
CA ASP A 942 -26.02 -15.93 52.64
C ASP A 942 -25.00 -16.67 51.75
N SER A 943 -25.37 -17.05 50.52
CA SER A 943 -24.43 -17.61 49.53
C SER A 943 -23.87 -16.56 48.55
N LEU A 944 -22.58 -16.68 48.20
CA LEU A 944 -21.92 -15.88 47.15
C LEU A 944 -22.69 -15.97 45.83
N GLU A 945 -23.22 -17.14 45.53
CA GLU A 945 -23.97 -17.43 44.31
C GLU A 945 -25.26 -16.62 44.21
N ARG A 946 -25.97 -16.44 45.33
CA ARG A 946 -27.16 -15.59 45.42
C ARG A 946 -26.84 -14.13 45.13
N PHE A 947 -25.78 -13.60 45.73
CA PHE A 947 -25.37 -12.21 45.49
C PHE A 947 -25.01 -11.98 44.02
N LEU A 948 -24.24 -12.89 43.42
CA LEU A 948 -23.85 -12.82 42.01
C LEU A 948 -25.08 -12.90 41.09
N TYR A 949 -26.07 -13.74 41.42
CA TYR A 949 -27.34 -13.85 40.70
C TYR A 949 -28.15 -12.54 40.74
N GLU A 950 -28.35 -11.97 41.93
CA GLU A 950 -29.12 -10.74 42.10
C GLU A 950 -28.44 -9.54 41.40
N SER A 951 -27.11 -9.43 41.54
CA SER A 951 -26.31 -8.38 40.89
C SER A 951 -26.34 -8.49 39.36
N SER A 952 -26.17 -9.70 38.83
CA SER A 952 -26.20 -9.97 37.38
C SER A 952 -27.59 -9.68 36.79
N SER A 953 -28.65 -10.13 37.47
CA SER A 953 -30.05 -9.92 37.04
C SER A 953 -30.43 -8.44 37.02
N ARG A 954 -30.04 -7.68 38.05
CA ARG A 954 -30.25 -6.23 38.11
C ARG A 954 -29.52 -5.50 36.98
N THR A 955 -28.26 -5.88 36.74
CA THR A 955 -27.41 -5.27 35.71
C THR A 955 -27.93 -5.56 34.29
N LEU A 956 -28.34 -6.80 34.02
CA LEU A 956 -28.93 -7.20 32.74
C LEU A 956 -30.27 -6.51 32.51
N GLY A 957 -31.12 -6.40 33.53
CA GLY A 957 -32.38 -5.67 33.46
C GLY A 957 -32.17 -4.19 33.06
N ALA A 958 -31.20 -3.51 33.67
CA ALA A 958 -30.85 -2.15 33.28
C ALA A 958 -30.34 -2.04 31.83
N LEU A 959 -29.54 -3.02 31.39
CA LEU A 959 -28.92 -3.01 30.06
C LEU A 959 -29.90 -3.39 28.92
N LEU A 960 -30.89 -4.23 29.20
CA LEU A 960 -31.96 -4.57 28.26
C LEU A 960 -32.99 -3.43 28.12
N ASN A 961 -33.19 -2.65 29.18
CA ASN A 961 -34.14 -1.52 29.23
C ASN A 961 -33.54 -0.18 28.77
N SER A 962 -32.21 -0.06 28.67
CA SER A 962 -31.48 1.07 28.06
C SER A 962 -31.40 0.93 26.55
#